data_AF-A0AAU8FXD2-F1
#
_entry.id   AF-A0AAU8FXD2-F1
#
_cell.length_a   1.000
_cell.length_b   1.000
_cell.length_c   1.000
_cell.angle_alpha   90.00
_cell.angle_beta   90.00
_cell.angle_gamma   90.00
#
_symmetry.space_group_name_H-M   'P 1'
#
loop_
_entity.id
_entity.type
_entity.pdbx_description
1 polymer ?
#
loop_
_entity_poly.entity_id
_entity_poly.type
_entity_poly.pdbx_seq_one_letter_code
_entity_poly.pdbx_strand_id
1 'polypeptide(L)'
;MLYVLVAHLVMALGAPALVSLLGRRAFLVMALAPASAAVYALAWTERVMAGEHPTQVVEWVPGLGLELAFRMDTLSWLMLLLVGGVGALVLVYCSAYFSPTAQGLRRFGGVLTAFAGAMVGLVTADDMLLLFVFWELTTVFSYLLIGHYADRKASRRAAMQAIVVTTAGGLAMLVGVVILGVQGGTFRMSEIIADPPTGGAVTAAIVCLLVGAASKSALIPLHFWLPAAMAAPTPVSAYLHAAAMVKAGVYLVARFAPAYSDTTVWRSMVIALGAGTLLVGGYRALRQYDLKLVLAFGTVSQLGLIILLVGLGTRGAALAGLAMIGAHAMFKASLFLVVGVVDAATGTRDLRRLTGVGKALPWTAVAGGLATASMIGLPPFAGYVAKEAALESLLHGSGPVWVDTVVLWAVVVGSMFTVAYGIRFWWGAFASKPHLGTPPARANEHVKLRALAARGPAVAADEPPIDPARIHRQPFLLVSPAVVLAVLGLATALVPHFGEDLLAPYADTYPVGEPGHLVLWAGFTPALALTVLVLAVGVVLFWQRARVERFQASLWTGPEADVTYRKVMRKLDDLAADVTAVTQRGSLPFYLGAILVVLVLGPGVVMVAQTAWPEQLKAWDRPAQLVAVAAICVASVLAARSRRRLKAVILVGIAGYGNAVLFLLHGAPDLALTQVLVETITLVVMVLVLRRLPAYFSNRPLAASRWVRLGIGLAVAVVMMGFAVVAPLARVATPISVDFPAEAYEFGHGKNIVNVTLVDIRAWDTMGEISVLLAAATGVASLVFLRTRSGEILRASGAKPATTASGSGVWSEGSADPGAALRRRGVTEKDQPRMLVWLSAGRTLAPQRRSVIFEVVTRVLFHAMIVFALFLLFSGHNAPGGGFAAGLVVGIALIVRYLAGGRYELGEAAPVHPGLLLGTGLFLSAGVGLVAFLLTGNVLGSDAYDIALPLVGEIHLVTSLFFDVGVFLVVVGLVLDILRTLGAEIDRHAERAAAGREPGEDTGPFEAMEPDSIGGGRR
;
A
#
# COMPACT_ATOMS: atom_id res chain seq x y z
N MET A 1 -31.63 5.17 18.31
CA MET A 1 -30.37 4.40 18.24
C MET A 1 -29.14 5.30 18.00
N LEU A 2 -29.23 6.26 17.08
CA LEU A 2 -28.13 7.18 16.77
C LEU A 2 -27.55 7.91 18.00
N TYR A 3 -28.40 8.38 18.91
CA TYR A 3 -27.94 9.03 20.15
C TYR A 3 -27.08 8.12 21.04
N VAL A 4 -27.38 6.82 21.09
CA VAL A 4 -26.57 5.84 21.82
C VAL A 4 -25.19 5.70 21.17
N LEU A 5 -25.12 5.68 19.83
CA LEU A 5 -23.86 5.65 19.09
C LEU A 5 -23.04 6.93 19.30
N VAL A 6 -23.69 8.10 19.26
CA VAL A 6 -23.05 9.39 19.54
C VAL A 6 -22.51 9.41 20.97
N ALA A 7 -23.26 8.90 21.95
CA ALA A 7 -22.77 8.81 23.33
C ALA A 7 -21.50 7.95 23.44
N HIS A 8 -21.42 6.82 22.72
CA HIS A 8 -20.20 6.01 22.67
C HIS A 8 -19.03 6.76 22.03
N LEU A 9 -19.28 7.45 20.91
CA LEU A 9 -18.26 8.22 20.20
C LEU A 9 -17.71 9.35 21.07
N VAL A 10 -18.59 10.15 21.68
CA VAL A 10 -18.22 11.26 22.58
C VAL A 10 -17.43 10.73 23.76
N MET A 11 -17.87 9.63 24.40
CA MET A 11 -17.14 9.02 25.52
C MET A 11 -15.79 8.44 25.10
N ALA A 12 -15.69 7.85 23.91
CA ALA A 12 -14.43 7.33 23.39
C ALA A 12 -13.42 8.45 23.09
N LEU A 13 -13.86 9.55 22.48
CA LEU A 13 -13.02 10.71 22.19
C LEU A 13 -12.64 11.48 23.45
N GLY A 14 -13.54 11.55 24.44
CA GLY A 14 -13.30 12.17 25.75
C GLY A 14 -12.45 11.31 26.70
N ALA A 15 -12.27 10.02 26.42
CA ALA A 15 -11.56 9.08 27.28
C ALA A 15 -10.14 9.52 27.68
N PRO A 16 -9.29 10.09 26.79
CA PRO A 16 -7.97 10.56 27.18
C PRO A 16 -8.02 11.66 28.23
N ALA A 17 -8.96 12.61 28.11
CA ALA A 17 -9.17 13.68 29.08
C ALA A 17 -9.71 13.11 30.40
N LEU A 18 -10.73 12.25 30.36
CA LEU A 18 -11.30 11.61 31.55
C LEU A 18 -10.25 10.80 32.33
N VAL A 19 -9.44 10.00 31.64
CA VAL A 19 -8.36 9.21 32.27
C VAL A 19 -7.25 10.12 32.81
N SER A 20 -6.99 11.27 32.19
CA SER A 20 -6.03 12.24 32.75
C SER A 20 -6.50 12.89 34.04
N LEU A 21 -7.81 13.14 34.17
CA LEU A 21 -8.43 13.79 35.33
C LEU A 21 -8.72 12.81 36.48
N LEU A 22 -9.26 11.63 36.16
CA LEU A 22 -9.80 10.67 37.14
C LEU A 22 -8.93 9.39 37.26
N GLY A 23 -7.84 9.29 36.50
CA GLY A 23 -7.03 8.08 36.42
C GLY A 23 -7.86 6.85 36.04
N ARG A 24 -7.65 5.73 36.73
CA ARG A 24 -8.43 4.49 36.53
C ARG A 24 -9.90 4.60 36.93
N ARG A 25 -10.33 5.62 37.69
CA ARG A 25 -11.77 5.78 38.01
C ARG A 25 -12.56 6.27 36.80
N ALA A 26 -11.91 6.80 35.78
CA ALA A 26 -12.53 7.17 34.51
C ALA A 26 -13.29 6.00 33.86
N PHE A 27 -12.87 4.75 34.07
CA PHE A 27 -13.56 3.57 33.55
C PHE A 27 -14.99 3.41 34.08
N LEU A 28 -15.29 3.90 35.30
CA LEU A 28 -16.66 3.90 35.83
C LEU A 28 -17.56 4.87 35.06
N VAL A 29 -17.03 6.02 34.67
CA VAL A 29 -17.76 7.00 33.85
C VAL A 29 -17.91 6.48 32.42
N MET A 30 -16.85 5.89 31.84
CA MET A 30 -16.92 5.27 30.52
C MET A 30 -17.91 4.10 30.46
N ALA A 31 -18.15 3.39 31.56
CA ALA A 31 -19.16 2.33 31.64
C ALA A 31 -20.59 2.83 31.36
N LEU A 32 -20.86 4.12 31.54
CA LEU A 32 -22.17 4.72 31.24
C LEU A 32 -22.52 4.65 29.75
N ALA A 33 -21.53 4.67 28.85
CA ALA A 33 -21.78 4.56 27.41
C ALA A 33 -22.43 3.20 27.05
N PRO A 34 -21.80 2.04 27.28
CA PRO A 34 -22.45 0.76 27.00
C PRO A 34 -23.65 0.49 27.94
N ALA A 35 -23.66 1.01 29.17
CA ALA A 35 -24.87 0.94 30.01
C ALA A 35 -26.07 1.64 29.36
N SER A 36 -25.87 2.77 28.68
CA SER A 36 -26.94 3.47 27.95
C SER A 36 -27.53 2.61 26.83
N ALA A 37 -26.74 1.75 26.18
CA ALA A 37 -27.24 0.81 25.18
C ALA A 37 -28.13 -0.27 25.80
N ALA A 38 -27.73 -0.83 26.95
CA ALA A 38 -28.54 -1.81 27.68
C ALA A 38 -29.83 -1.18 28.21
N VAL A 39 -29.77 0.02 28.80
CA VAL A 39 -30.94 0.77 29.26
C VAL A 39 -31.87 1.09 28.10
N TYR A 40 -31.34 1.49 26.94
CA TYR A 40 -32.13 1.73 25.74
C TYR A 40 -32.84 0.46 25.27
N ALA A 41 -32.15 -0.68 25.22
CA ALA A 41 -32.79 -1.95 24.86
C ALA A 41 -33.91 -2.33 25.84
N LEU A 42 -33.68 -2.19 27.15
CA LEU A 42 -34.69 -2.46 28.18
C LEU A 42 -35.92 -1.55 28.05
N ALA A 43 -35.71 -0.24 27.86
CA ALA A 43 -36.78 0.74 27.76
C ALA A 43 -37.70 0.54 26.54
N TRP A 44 -37.22 -0.17 25.51
CA TRP A 44 -37.96 -0.43 24.28
C TRP A 44 -38.43 -1.89 24.16
N THR A 45 -38.30 -2.69 25.22
CA THR A 45 -38.63 -4.13 25.19
C THR A 45 -40.07 -4.37 24.75
N GLU A 46 -41.06 -3.68 25.33
CA GLU A 46 -42.48 -3.85 24.99
C GLU A 46 -42.77 -3.61 23.49
N ARG A 47 -42.19 -2.56 22.90
CA ARG A 47 -42.37 -2.25 21.48
C ARG A 47 -41.71 -3.27 20.55
N VAL A 48 -40.53 -3.78 20.93
CA VAL A 48 -39.86 -4.84 20.16
C VAL A 48 -40.70 -6.12 20.20
N MET A 49 -41.24 -6.48 21.36
CA MET A 49 -42.10 -7.66 21.52
C MET A 49 -43.46 -7.51 20.83
N ALA A 50 -43.98 -6.29 20.71
CA ALA A 50 -45.19 -5.99 19.94
C ALA A 50 -44.98 -6.04 18.42
N GLY A 51 -43.76 -6.29 17.93
CA GLY A 51 -43.44 -6.35 16.49
C GLY A 51 -43.31 -4.97 15.81
N GLU A 52 -43.25 -3.87 16.58
CA GLU A 52 -43.11 -2.52 16.01
C GLU A 52 -41.71 -2.25 15.44
N HIS A 53 -40.71 -3.03 15.90
CA HIS A 53 -39.30 -3.01 15.44
C HIS A 53 -38.74 -1.60 15.17
N PRO A 54 -38.40 -0.82 16.21
CA PRO A 54 -38.01 0.59 16.06
C PRO A 54 -36.94 0.81 14.99
N THR A 55 -37.24 1.68 14.02
CA THR A 55 -36.34 2.03 12.91
C THR A 55 -35.89 3.48 13.00
N GLN A 56 -34.68 3.75 12.49
CA GLN A 56 -34.15 5.10 12.32
C GLN A 56 -33.33 5.13 11.04
N VAL A 57 -33.65 6.04 10.13
CA VAL A 57 -32.98 6.17 8.83
C VAL A 57 -32.51 7.60 8.65
N VAL A 58 -31.25 7.76 8.25
CA VAL A 58 -30.67 9.05 7.85
C VAL A 58 -29.89 8.83 6.56
N GLU A 59 -30.15 9.62 5.52
CA GLU A 59 -29.38 9.55 4.27
C GLU A 59 -27.90 9.90 4.53
N TRP A 60 -26.98 9.11 3.96
CA TRP A 60 -25.54 9.34 4.11
C TRP A 60 -24.88 9.74 2.80
N VAL A 61 -24.97 8.88 1.78
CA VAL A 61 -24.43 9.13 0.43
C VAL A 61 -25.49 8.72 -0.60
N PRO A 62 -26.40 9.63 -0.98
CA PRO A 62 -27.52 9.31 -1.86
C PRO A 62 -27.10 8.75 -3.22
N GLY A 63 -25.99 9.23 -3.80
CA GLY A 63 -25.49 8.76 -5.10
C GLY A 63 -25.02 7.30 -5.10
N LEU A 64 -24.78 6.70 -3.94
CA LEU A 64 -24.45 5.28 -3.78
C LEU A 64 -25.61 4.47 -3.18
N GLY A 65 -26.77 5.10 -2.94
CA GLY A 65 -27.87 4.48 -2.20
C GLY A 65 -27.51 4.09 -0.76
N LEU A 66 -26.53 4.78 -0.15
CA LEU A 66 -26.04 4.47 1.19
C LEU A 66 -26.79 5.27 2.26
N GLU A 67 -27.36 4.56 3.22
CA GLU A 67 -28.16 5.12 4.30
C GLU A 67 -27.64 4.66 5.67
N LEU A 68 -27.69 5.55 6.66
CA LEU A 68 -27.53 5.20 8.07
C LEU A 68 -28.84 4.60 8.58
N ALA A 69 -29.09 3.36 8.17
CA ALA A 69 -30.27 2.60 8.51
C ALA A 69 -30.06 1.76 9.78
N PHE A 70 -30.85 2.02 10.81
CA PHE A 70 -30.86 1.26 12.03
C PHE A 70 -32.24 0.64 12.28
N ARG A 71 -32.27 -0.62 12.73
CA ARG A 71 -33.48 -1.36 13.11
C ARG A 71 -33.18 -2.20 14.35
N MET A 72 -34.14 -2.26 15.27
CA MET A 72 -34.04 -3.09 16.47
C MET A 72 -35.20 -4.07 16.55
N ASP A 73 -34.96 -5.30 16.11
CA ASP A 73 -35.84 -6.45 16.38
C ASP A 73 -35.30 -7.31 17.53
N THR A 74 -35.92 -8.45 17.79
CA THR A 74 -35.62 -9.33 18.92
C THR A 74 -34.16 -9.79 18.96
N LEU A 75 -33.57 -10.13 17.81
CA LEU A 75 -32.16 -10.54 17.75
C LEU A 75 -31.24 -9.35 18.07
N SER A 76 -31.48 -8.20 17.44
CA SER A 76 -30.73 -6.97 17.71
C SER A 76 -30.88 -6.49 19.14
N TRP A 77 -32.08 -6.60 19.72
CA TRP A 77 -32.39 -6.26 21.13
C TRP A 77 -31.58 -7.12 22.10
N LEU A 78 -31.59 -8.44 21.93
CA LEU A 78 -30.80 -9.35 22.76
C LEU A 78 -29.32 -9.01 22.66
N MET A 79 -28.82 -8.83 21.43
CA MET A 79 -27.43 -8.46 21.21
C MET A 79 -27.07 -7.11 21.81
N LEU A 80 -27.96 -6.12 21.77
CA LEU A 80 -27.75 -4.80 22.35
C LEU A 80 -27.67 -4.86 23.89
N LEU A 81 -28.52 -5.69 24.53
CA LEU A 81 -28.43 -5.98 25.96
C LEU A 81 -27.11 -6.63 26.34
N LEU A 82 -26.64 -7.60 25.55
CA LEU A 82 -25.39 -8.31 25.83
C LEU A 82 -24.16 -7.40 25.62
N VAL A 83 -24.08 -6.70 24.49
CA VAL A 83 -23.00 -5.75 24.18
C VAL A 83 -22.98 -4.64 25.22
N GLY A 84 -24.11 -4.01 25.51
CA GLY A 84 -24.21 -2.92 26.48
C GLY A 84 -23.97 -3.38 27.93
N GLY A 85 -24.66 -4.41 28.37
CA GLY A 85 -24.64 -4.88 29.77
C GLY A 85 -23.28 -5.48 30.15
N VAL A 86 -22.77 -6.42 29.35
CA VAL A 86 -21.44 -7.01 29.59
C VAL A 86 -20.35 -5.96 29.38
N GLY A 87 -20.48 -5.08 28.39
CA GLY A 87 -19.54 -3.99 28.15
C GLY A 87 -19.41 -3.03 29.35
N ALA A 88 -20.53 -2.64 29.94
CA ALA A 88 -20.55 -1.81 31.15
C ALA A 88 -19.85 -2.51 32.32
N LEU A 89 -20.17 -3.78 32.56
CA LEU A 89 -19.55 -4.57 33.64
C LEU A 89 -18.05 -4.79 33.43
N VAL A 90 -17.59 -4.97 32.19
CA VAL A 90 -16.16 -5.06 31.85
C VAL A 90 -15.45 -3.73 32.10
N LEU A 91 -16.08 -2.58 31.78
CA LEU A 91 -15.50 -1.28 32.08
C LEU A 91 -15.44 -1.02 33.60
N VAL A 92 -16.47 -1.40 34.35
CA VAL A 92 -16.41 -1.39 35.83
C VAL A 92 -15.24 -2.24 36.33
N TYR A 93 -15.05 -3.44 35.80
CA TYR A 93 -13.92 -4.31 36.12
C TYR A 93 -12.55 -3.65 35.82
N CYS A 94 -12.41 -2.96 34.68
CA CYS A 94 -11.19 -2.25 34.30
C CYS A 94 -10.75 -1.21 35.36
N SER A 95 -11.69 -0.60 36.07
CA SER A 95 -11.38 0.40 37.12
C SER A 95 -10.56 -0.16 38.29
N ALA A 96 -10.69 -1.47 38.57
CA ALA A 96 -9.97 -2.18 39.62
C ALA A 96 -8.83 -3.06 39.09
N TYR A 97 -8.89 -3.49 37.83
CA TYR A 97 -7.92 -4.40 37.22
C TYR A 97 -6.55 -3.76 36.96
N PHE A 98 -6.52 -2.53 36.45
CA PHE A 98 -5.26 -1.87 36.12
C PHE A 98 -4.62 -1.21 37.35
N SER A 99 -3.29 -1.32 37.43
CA SER A 99 -2.47 -0.55 38.38
C SER A 99 -2.60 0.96 38.11
N PRO A 100 -2.57 1.83 39.14
CA PRO A 100 -2.52 3.29 38.97
C PRO A 100 -1.35 3.77 38.08
N THR A 101 -0.27 2.99 38.00
CA THR A 101 0.94 3.30 37.21
C THR A 101 0.94 2.65 35.81
N ALA A 102 -0.14 1.97 35.42
CA ALA A 102 -0.20 1.30 34.13
C ALA A 102 -0.15 2.32 32.97
N GLN A 103 0.70 2.06 31.98
CA GLN A 103 0.84 2.92 30.81
C GLN A 103 -0.26 2.63 29.77
N GLY A 104 -0.58 3.62 28.93
CA GLY A 104 -1.50 3.43 27.81
C GLY A 104 -3.00 3.38 28.16
N LEU A 105 -3.39 3.66 29.41
CA LEU A 105 -4.79 3.64 29.88
C LEU A 105 -5.71 4.58 29.08
N ARG A 106 -5.20 5.76 28.70
CA ARG A 106 -5.94 6.77 27.91
C ARG A 106 -6.44 6.20 26.58
N ARG A 107 -5.52 5.59 25.82
CA ARG A 107 -5.84 4.92 24.55
C ARG A 107 -6.71 3.69 24.78
N PHE A 108 -6.39 2.88 25.77
CA PHE A 108 -7.14 1.66 26.07
C PHE A 108 -8.62 1.93 26.35
N GLY A 109 -8.92 2.90 27.24
CA GLY A 109 -10.30 3.26 27.58
C GLY A 109 -11.09 3.79 26.39
N GLY A 110 -10.49 4.68 25.60
CA GLY A 110 -11.11 5.22 24.39
C GLY A 110 -11.40 4.14 23.36
N VAL A 111 -10.43 3.28 23.06
CA VAL A 111 -10.58 2.20 22.07
C VAL A 111 -11.59 1.14 22.54
N LEU A 112 -11.61 0.77 23.82
CA LEU A 112 -12.56 -0.21 24.33
C LEU A 112 -14.01 0.32 24.28
N THR A 113 -14.20 1.61 24.56
CA THR A 113 -15.50 2.29 24.46
C THR A 113 -15.93 2.44 23.00
N ALA A 114 -15.00 2.81 22.10
CA ALA A 114 -15.26 2.87 20.66
C ALA A 114 -15.61 1.50 20.08
N PHE A 115 -14.94 0.44 20.54
CA PHE A 115 -15.24 -0.94 20.17
C PHE A 115 -16.66 -1.34 20.60
N ALA A 116 -17.09 -0.96 21.81
CA ALA A 116 -18.48 -1.15 22.24
C ALA A 116 -19.46 -0.40 21.32
N GLY A 117 -19.16 0.86 20.97
CA GLY A 117 -19.98 1.64 20.04
C GLY A 117 -20.06 1.02 18.64
N ALA A 118 -18.93 0.51 18.12
CA ALA A 118 -18.92 -0.18 16.83
C ALA A 118 -19.76 -1.46 16.85
N MET A 119 -19.75 -2.22 17.96
CA MET A 119 -20.63 -3.38 18.13
C MET A 119 -22.10 -2.99 18.23
N VAL A 120 -22.45 -1.90 18.93
CA VAL A 120 -23.81 -1.36 18.95
C VAL A 120 -24.27 -1.02 17.54
N GLY A 121 -23.42 -0.38 16.75
CA GLY A 121 -23.73 -0.05 15.35
C GLY A 121 -23.91 -1.29 14.50
N LEU A 122 -23.05 -2.29 14.66
CA LEU A 122 -23.12 -3.56 13.92
C LEU A 122 -24.43 -4.30 14.16
N VAL A 123 -24.87 -4.41 15.41
CA VAL A 123 -26.05 -5.21 15.77
C VAL A 123 -27.37 -4.47 15.56
N THR A 124 -27.32 -3.16 15.31
CA THR A 124 -28.50 -2.35 14.99
C THR A 124 -28.57 -1.97 13.51
N ALA A 125 -27.53 -2.24 12.71
CA ALA A 125 -27.50 -1.91 11.29
C ALA A 125 -28.52 -2.74 10.50
N ASP A 126 -29.37 -2.04 9.75
CA ASP A 126 -30.33 -2.63 8.81
C ASP A 126 -29.84 -2.53 7.35
N ASP A 127 -28.88 -1.66 7.07
CA ASP A 127 -28.18 -1.61 5.78
C ASP A 127 -26.94 -2.53 5.81
N MET A 128 -26.77 -3.36 4.79
CA MET A 128 -25.68 -4.35 4.72
C MET A 128 -24.29 -3.72 4.52
N LEU A 129 -24.20 -2.59 3.81
CA LEU A 129 -22.95 -1.85 3.66
C LEU A 129 -22.60 -1.13 4.96
N LEU A 130 -23.59 -0.59 5.67
CA LEU A 130 -23.41 -0.04 7.01
C LEU A 130 -22.98 -1.11 8.02
N LEU A 131 -23.57 -2.31 7.96
CA LEU A 131 -23.11 -3.46 8.74
C LEU A 131 -21.64 -3.75 8.46
N PHE A 132 -21.20 -3.73 7.19
CA PHE A 132 -19.80 -3.90 6.82
C PHE A 132 -18.90 -2.79 7.39
N VAL A 133 -19.32 -1.53 7.39
CA VAL A 133 -18.57 -0.43 8.00
C VAL A 133 -18.34 -0.70 9.50
N PHE A 134 -19.39 -1.01 10.24
CA PHE A 134 -19.26 -1.34 11.66
C PHE A 134 -18.50 -2.66 11.88
N TRP A 135 -18.61 -3.62 10.97
CA TRP A 135 -17.82 -4.84 10.95
C TRP A 135 -16.33 -4.55 10.90
N GLU A 136 -15.86 -3.69 9.99
CA GLU A 136 -14.44 -3.35 9.92
C GLU A 136 -14.01 -2.44 11.08
N LEU A 137 -14.87 -1.54 11.58
CA LEU A 137 -14.57 -0.78 12.80
C LEU A 137 -14.30 -1.70 14.00
N THR A 138 -15.09 -2.77 14.16
CA THR A 138 -14.82 -3.77 15.21
C THR A 138 -13.50 -4.51 14.96
N THR A 139 -13.14 -4.80 13.69
CA THR A 139 -11.83 -5.37 13.34
C THR A 139 -10.70 -4.45 13.80
N VAL A 140 -10.74 -3.17 13.41
CA VAL A 140 -9.69 -2.18 13.71
C VAL A 140 -9.56 -1.97 15.21
N PHE A 141 -10.65 -1.76 15.94
CA PHE A 141 -10.56 -1.55 17.38
C PHE A 141 -10.09 -2.82 18.11
N SER A 142 -10.53 -4.02 17.68
CA SER A 142 -10.03 -5.28 18.25
C SER A 142 -8.52 -5.46 18.04
N TYR A 143 -7.99 -5.10 16.87
CA TYR A 143 -6.56 -5.09 16.58
C TYR A 143 -5.78 -4.22 17.57
N LEU A 144 -6.26 -2.99 17.80
CA LEU A 144 -5.65 -2.05 18.73
C LEU A 144 -5.73 -2.54 20.19
N LEU A 145 -6.79 -3.26 20.58
CA LEU A 145 -6.96 -3.84 21.91
C LEU A 145 -6.08 -5.07 22.12
N ILE A 146 -5.96 -5.96 21.12
CA ILE A 146 -5.07 -7.13 21.17
C ILE A 146 -3.60 -6.68 21.19
N GLY A 147 -3.28 -5.64 20.43
CA GLY A 147 -1.96 -5.00 20.35
C GLY A 147 -1.67 -3.99 21.46
N HIS A 148 -2.40 -4.01 22.58
CA HIS A 148 -2.23 -3.04 23.66
C HIS A 148 -0.79 -3.00 24.20
N TYR A 149 -0.17 -4.16 24.42
CA TYR A 149 1.24 -4.29 24.81
C TYR A 149 2.14 -4.34 23.57
N ALA A 150 2.20 -3.22 22.84
CA ALA A 150 2.89 -3.11 21.55
C ALA A 150 4.41 -3.32 21.66
N ASP A 151 5.00 -3.19 22.84
CA ASP A 151 6.39 -3.52 23.17
C ASP A 151 6.66 -5.03 23.03
N ARG A 152 5.66 -5.87 23.30
CA ARG A 152 5.80 -7.33 23.27
C ARG A 152 5.59 -7.89 21.87
N LYS A 153 6.62 -8.58 21.34
CA LYS A 153 6.58 -9.24 20.02
C LYS A 153 5.39 -10.19 19.86
N ALA A 154 5.02 -10.91 20.93
CA ALA A 154 3.88 -11.82 20.93
C ALA A 154 2.54 -11.09 20.75
N SER A 155 2.32 -9.96 21.43
CA SER A 155 1.10 -9.15 21.30
C SER A 155 0.99 -8.53 19.90
N ARG A 156 2.08 -7.97 19.36
CA ARG A 156 2.11 -7.47 17.97
C ARG A 156 1.76 -8.55 16.94
N ARG A 157 2.36 -9.73 17.07
CA ARG A 157 2.09 -10.87 16.16
C ARG A 157 0.65 -11.34 16.26
N ALA A 158 0.11 -11.48 17.47
CA ALA A 158 -1.28 -11.87 17.68
C ALA A 158 -2.26 -10.85 17.08
N ALA A 159 -1.99 -9.55 17.28
CA ALA A 159 -2.80 -8.49 16.69
C ALA A 159 -2.76 -8.54 15.16
N MET A 160 -1.56 -8.62 14.55
CA MET A 160 -1.40 -8.72 13.09
C MET A 160 -2.10 -9.95 12.50
N GLN A 161 -2.02 -11.09 13.19
CA GLN A 161 -2.71 -12.30 12.77
C GLN A 161 -4.24 -12.13 12.83
N ALA A 162 -4.77 -11.50 13.88
CA ALA A 162 -6.20 -11.25 14.00
C ALA A 162 -6.72 -10.31 12.90
N ILE A 163 -6.05 -9.16 12.65
CA ILE A 163 -6.50 -8.22 11.62
C ILE A 163 -6.41 -8.82 10.22
N VAL A 164 -5.32 -9.52 9.87
CA VAL A 164 -5.19 -10.13 8.54
C VAL A 164 -6.29 -11.16 8.29
N VAL A 165 -6.56 -12.06 9.25
CA VAL A 165 -7.57 -13.11 9.08
C VAL A 165 -8.99 -12.53 9.04
N THR A 166 -9.30 -11.58 9.93
CA THR A 166 -10.66 -11.03 10.04
C THR A 166 -10.97 -10.00 8.95
N THR A 167 -9.99 -9.21 8.49
CA THR A 167 -10.16 -8.33 7.32
C THR A 167 -10.23 -9.14 6.03
N ALA A 168 -9.45 -10.21 5.86
CA ALA A 168 -9.58 -11.07 4.68
C ALA A 168 -10.99 -11.68 4.58
N GLY A 169 -11.54 -12.17 5.70
CA GLY A 169 -12.92 -12.65 5.75
C GLY A 169 -13.96 -11.54 5.60
N GLY A 170 -13.72 -10.35 6.17
CA GLY A 170 -14.57 -9.17 6.00
C GLY A 170 -14.65 -8.68 4.55
N LEU A 171 -13.52 -8.66 3.83
CA LEU A 171 -13.49 -8.34 2.40
C LEU A 171 -14.20 -9.41 1.55
N ALA A 172 -14.07 -10.69 1.90
CA ALA A 172 -14.85 -11.75 1.25
C ALA A 172 -16.36 -11.54 1.50
N MET A 173 -16.75 -11.19 2.74
CA MET A 173 -18.13 -10.83 3.10
C MET A 173 -18.63 -9.64 2.29
N LEU A 174 -17.81 -8.59 2.09
CA LEU A 174 -18.16 -7.41 1.29
C LEU A 174 -18.52 -7.80 -0.15
N VAL A 175 -17.77 -8.71 -0.76
CA VAL A 175 -18.10 -9.24 -2.10
C VAL A 175 -19.49 -9.90 -2.07
N GLY A 176 -19.79 -10.70 -1.04
CA GLY A 176 -21.12 -11.28 -0.87
C GLY A 176 -22.22 -10.25 -0.66
N VAL A 177 -21.97 -9.23 0.15
CA VAL A 177 -22.90 -8.11 0.39
C VAL A 177 -23.23 -7.37 -0.91
N VAL A 178 -22.21 -7.06 -1.72
CA VAL A 178 -22.41 -6.37 -3.00
C VAL A 178 -23.21 -7.23 -3.97
N ILE A 179 -22.91 -8.53 -4.07
CA ILE A 179 -23.65 -9.43 -4.95
C ILE A 179 -25.12 -9.53 -4.50
N LEU A 180 -25.38 -9.71 -3.21
CA LEU A 180 -26.76 -9.77 -2.69
C LEU A 180 -27.52 -8.47 -2.92
N GLY A 181 -26.90 -7.32 -2.65
CA GLY A 181 -27.54 -6.02 -2.83
C GLY A 181 -27.88 -5.73 -4.29
N VAL A 182 -26.98 -6.07 -5.22
CA VAL A 182 -27.24 -5.91 -6.66
C VAL A 182 -28.32 -6.87 -7.16
N GLN A 183 -28.34 -8.11 -6.69
CA GLN A 183 -29.35 -9.10 -7.10
C GLN A 183 -30.73 -8.84 -6.47
N GLY A 184 -30.76 -8.33 -5.22
CA GLY A 184 -31.99 -7.97 -4.52
C GLY A 184 -32.50 -6.56 -4.84
N GLY A 185 -31.72 -5.73 -5.54
CA GLY A 185 -32.09 -4.35 -5.88
C GLY A 185 -32.08 -3.36 -4.71
N THR A 186 -31.63 -3.77 -3.52
CA THR A 186 -31.62 -2.98 -2.29
C THR A 186 -30.46 -3.42 -1.39
N PHE A 187 -29.91 -2.51 -0.59
CA PHE A 187 -28.94 -2.86 0.47
C PHE A 187 -29.59 -3.01 1.85
N ARG A 188 -30.92 -2.86 1.93
CA ARG A 188 -31.68 -3.11 3.16
C ARG A 188 -31.78 -4.61 3.42
N MET A 189 -31.24 -5.00 4.56
CA MET A 189 -31.19 -6.38 5.00
C MET A 189 -32.58 -6.93 5.34
N SER A 190 -33.43 -6.09 5.96
CA SER A 190 -34.82 -6.44 6.24
C SER A 190 -35.62 -6.77 4.97
N GLU A 191 -35.38 -6.04 3.88
CA GLU A 191 -36.01 -6.28 2.56
C GLU A 191 -35.46 -7.56 1.91
N ILE A 192 -34.13 -7.75 1.90
CA ILE A 192 -33.50 -8.97 1.36
C ILE A 192 -33.95 -10.23 2.10
N ILE A 193 -34.14 -10.17 3.41
CA ILE A 193 -34.60 -11.34 4.18
C ILE A 193 -36.07 -11.64 3.88
N ALA A 194 -36.89 -10.62 3.66
CA ALA A 194 -38.30 -10.78 3.36
C ALA A 194 -38.55 -11.34 1.95
N ASP A 195 -37.75 -10.91 0.96
CA ASP A 195 -37.79 -11.41 -0.42
C ASP A 195 -36.38 -11.81 -0.91
N PRO A 196 -35.90 -13.01 -0.55
CA PRO A 196 -34.52 -13.40 -0.81
C PRO A 196 -34.27 -13.68 -2.30
N PRO A 197 -33.28 -12.99 -2.93
CA PRO A 197 -32.90 -13.30 -4.30
C PRO A 197 -32.34 -14.73 -4.38
N THR A 198 -32.44 -15.35 -5.57
CA THR A 198 -31.96 -16.72 -5.82
C THR A 198 -30.99 -16.78 -7.00
N GLY A 199 -30.33 -17.92 -7.20
CA GLY A 199 -29.44 -18.17 -8.35
C GLY A 199 -27.97 -18.46 -8.00
N GLY A 200 -27.15 -18.66 -9.03
CA GLY A 200 -25.73 -19.03 -8.88
C GLY A 200 -24.87 -17.95 -8.22
N ALA A 201 -25.11 -16.68 -8.56
CA ALA A 201 -24.42 -15.55 -7.94
C ALA A 201 -24.76 -15.42 -6.44
N VAL A 202 -26.03 -15.62 -6.06
CA VAL A 202 -26.46 -15.63 -4.66
C VAL A 202 -25.81 -16.78 -3.89
N THR A 203 -25.68 -17.96 -4.50
CA THR A 203 -24.95 -19.08 -3.88
C THR A 203 -23.51 -18.69 -3.55
N ALA A 204 -22.81 -18.02 -4.47
CA ALA A 204 -21.46 -17.51 -4.22
C ALA A 204 -21.45 -16.44 -3.11
N ALA A 205 -22.47 -15.58 -3.08
CA ALA A 205 -22.61 -14.56 -2.04
C ALA A 205 -22.81 -15.16 -0.65
N ILE A 206 -23.61 -16.23 -0.52
CA ILE A 206 -23.79 -16.98 0.74
C ILE A 206 -22.46 -17.57 1.22
N VAL A 207 -21.66 -18.17 0.31
CA VAL A 207 -20.32 -18.67 0.67
C VAL A 207 -19.45 -17.54 1.21
N CYS A 208 -19.42 -16.40 0.52
CA CYS A 208 -18.70 -15.20 0.94
C CYS A 208 -19.14 -14.68 2.32
N LEU A 209 -20.45 -14.61 2.59
CA LEU A 209 -20.99 -14.23 3.90
C LEU A 209 -20.56 -15.21 5.00
N LEU A 210 -20.66 -16.52 4.75
CA LEU A 210 -20.27 -17.55 5.72
C LEU A 210 -18.76 -17.58 5.96
N VAL A 211 -17.92 -17.26 4.97
CA VAL A 211 -16.48 -17.05 5.16
C VAL A 211 -16.22 -15.83 6.05
N GLY A 212 -16.98 -14.75 5.87
CA GLY A 212 -17.00 -13.60 6.77
C GLY A 212 -17.30 -14.01 8.21
N ALA A 213 -18.44 -14.66 8.42
CA ALA A 213 -18.86 -15.18 9.73
C ALA A 213 -17.81 -16.11 10.35
N ALA A 214 -17.26 -17.04 9.56
CA ALA A 214 -16.25 -17.99 10.01
C ALA A 214 -14.98 -17.30 10.50
N SER A 215 -14.54 -16.24 9.81
CA SER A 215 -13.35 -15.49 10.19
C SER A 215 -13.54 -14.76 11.54
N LYS A 216 -14.70 -14.11 11.75
CA LYS A 216 -14.97 -13.27 12.93
C LYS A 216 -15.40 -14.08 14.17
N SER A 217 -16.09 -15.20 13.97
CA SER A 217 -16.50 -16.12 15.05
C SER A 217 -15.47 -17.21 15.33
N ALA A 218 -14.26 -17.11 14.75
CA ALA A 218 -13.19 -18.08 14.97
C ALA A 218 -13.63 -19.53 14.70
N LEU A 219 -14.35 -19.76 13.59
CA LEU A 219 -14.75 -21.10 13.16
C LEU A 219 -13.59 -21.80 12.45
N ILE A 220 -13.60 -23.13 12.43
CA ILE A 220 -12.58 -23.92 11.73
C ILE A 220 -12.74 -23.76 10.23
N PRO A 221 -11.65 -23.51 9.46
CA PRO A 221 -10.25 -23.58 9.87
C PRO A 221 -9.64 -22.28 10.44
N LEU A 222 -10.36 -21.17 10.42
CA LEU A 222 -9.89 -19.82 10.78
C LEU A 222 -9.78 -19.53 12.28
N HIS A 223 -10.13 -20.47 13.16
CA HIS A 223 -10.15 -20.33 14.62
C HIS A 223 -8.84 -19.88 15.31
N PHE A 224 -7.69 -20.05 14.67
CA PHE A 224 -6.37 -19.97 15.30
C PHE A 224 -5.96 -18.56 15.78
N TRP A 225 -6.60 -17.49 15.27
CA TRP A 225 -6.36 -16.13 15.78
C TRP A 225 -6.93 -15.92 17.19
N LEU A 226 -7.99 -16.64 17.58
CA LEU A 226 -8.66 -16.45 18.85
C LEU A 226 -7.78 -16.88 20.05
N PRO A 227 -7.16 -18.08 20.06
CA PRO A 227 -6.19 -18.43 21.09
C PRO A 227 -4.98 -17.49 21.11
N ALA A 228 -4.50 -17.03 19.96
CA ALA A 228 -3.40 -16.08 19.87
C ALA A 228 -3.76 -14.72 20.51
N ALA A 229 -5.01 -14.27 20.36
CA ALA A 229 -5.54 -13.05 20.95
C ALA A 229 -5.57 -13.06 22.49
N MET A 230 -5.35 -14.20 23.16
CA MET A 230 -5.19 -14.27 24.63
C MET A 230 -3.97 -13.50 25.17
N ALA A 231 -3.12 -12.98 24.28
CA ALA A 231 -2.07 -12.02 24.62
C ALA A 231 -2.62 -10.67 25.12
N ALA A 232 -3.89 -10.36 24.84
CA ALA A 232 -4.56 -9.13 25.27
C ALA A 232 -4.80 -9.11 26.80
N PRO A 233 -4.98 -7.90 27.40
CA PRO A 233 -5.48 -7.77 28.76
C PRO A 233 -6.77 -8.57 28.98
N THR A 234 -6.94 -9.16 30.16
CA THR A 234 -8.10 -10.02 30.45
C THR A 234 -9.47 -9.36 30.25
N PRO A 235 -9.68 -8.06 30.58
CA PRO A 235 -10.95 -7.38 30.28
C PRO A 235 -11.30 -7.40 28.79
N VAL A 236 -10.30 -7.27 27.91
CA VAL A 236 -10.50 -7.36 26.45
C VAL A 236 -10.98 -8.76 26.09
N SER A 237 -10.31 -9.80 26.60
CA SER A 237 -10.71 -11.18 26.37
C SER A 237 -12.13 -11.45 26.85
N ALA A 238 -12.49 -10.95 28.05
CA ALA A 238 -13.84 -11.08 28.60
C ALA A 238 -14.88 -10.45 27.66
N TYR A 239 -14.63 -9.24 27.14
CA TYR A 239 -15.62 -8.58 26.29
C TYR A 239 -15.69 -9.16 24.88
N LEU A 240 -14.54 -9.27 24.19
CA LEU A 240 -14.47 -9.72 22.79
C LEU A 240 -14.97 -11.15 22.63
N HIS A 241 -14.70 -12.02 23.60
CA HIS A 241 -15.01 -13.45 23.49
C HIS A 241 -16.32 -13.85 24.16
N ALA A 242 -16.88 -13.00 25.04
CA ALA A 242 -18.15 -13.29 25.69
C ALA A 242 -19.35 -12.54 25.10
N ALA A 243 -19.26 -11.27 24.71
CA ALA A 243 -20.46 -10.53 24.28
C ALA A 243 -20.33 -9.84 22.91
N ALA A 244 -19.11 -9.58 22.45
CA ALA A 244 -18.87 -8.66 21.35
C ALA A 244 -18.36 -9.36 20.06
N MET A 245 -17.06 -9.24 19.77
CA MET A 245 -16.47 -9.55 18.46
C MET A 245 -16.85 -10.94 17.92
N VAL A 246 -16.73 -11.97 18.75
CA VAL A 246 -16.98 -13.34 18.30
C VAL A 246 -18.46 -13.67 18.10
N LYS A 247 -19.36 -12.79 18.54
CA LYS A 247 -20.80 -12.89 18.26
C LYS A 247 -21.17 -12.18 16.98
N ALA A 248 -20.33 -11.33 16.40
CA ALA A 248 -20.65 -10.63 15.15
C ALA A 248 -20.92 -11.62 14.00
N GLY A 249 -20.10 -12.67 13.85
CA GLY A 249 -20.37 -13.71 12.85
C GLY A 249 -21.55 -14.62 13.20
N VAL A 250 -21.80 -14.87 14.49
CA VAL A 250 -23.01 -15.56 14.96
C VAL A 250 -24.26 -14.76 14.61
N TYR A 251 -24.23 -13.45 14.89
CA TYR A 251 -25.29 -12.50 14.58
C TYR A 251 -25.55 -12.47 13.07
N LEU A 252 -24.50 -12.42 12.23
CA LEU A 252 -24.66 -12.49 10.79
C LEU A 252 -25.35 -13.79 10.33
N VAL A 253 -24.93 -14.94 10.86
CA VAL A 253 -25.56 -16.24 10.52
C VAL A 253 -27.01 -16.28 10.99
N ALA A 254 -27.28 -15.88 12.23
CA ALA A 254 -28.63 -15.78 12.79
C ALA A 254 -29.52 -14.85 11.94
N ARG A 255 -28.96 -13.73 11.46
CA ARG A 255 -29.69 -12.74 10.67
C ARG A 255 -30.14 -13.25 9.31
N PHE A 256 -29.28 -14.01 8.62
CA PHE A 256 -29.55 -14.52 7.28
C PHE A 256 -30.13 -15.95 7.25
N ALA A 257 -30.10 -16.67 8.38
CA ALA A 257 -30.63 -18.03 8.47
C ALA A 257 -32.12 -18.14 8.09
N PRO A 258 -33.04 -17.25 8.54
CA PRO A 258 -34.45 -17.34 8.16
C PRO A 258 -34.70 -17.35 6.64
N ALA A 259 -33.84 -16.67 5.88
CA ALA A 259 -33.96 -16.57 4.43
C ALA A 259 -33.24 -17.70 3.66
N TYR A 260 -32.11 -18.19 4.17
CA TYR A 260 -31.19 -19.04 3.39
C TYR A 260 -30.95 -20.44 3.97
N SER A 261 -31.54 -20.80 5.13
CA SER A 261 -31.28 -22.09 5.79
C SER A 261 -31.59 -23.32 4.94
N ASP A 262 -32.55 -23.20 4.03
CA ASP A 262 -32.99 -24.31 3.16
C ASP A 262 -32.05 -24.55 1.98
N THR A 263 -31.14 -23.61 1.71
CA THR A 263 -30.15 -23.75 0.63
C THR A 263 -29.12 -24.82 1.00
N THR A 264 -28.85 -25.75 0.08
CA THR A 264 -27.91 -26.86 0.34
C THR A 264 -26.53 -26.37 0.77
N VAL A 265 -25.99 -25.34 0.10
CA VAL A 265 -24.67 -24.77 0.42
C VAL A 265 -24.63 -24.18 1.82
N TRP A 266 -25.68 -23.47 2.24
CA TRP A 266 -25.79 -22.94 3.60
C TRP A 266 -25.73 -24.07 4.63
N ARG A 267 -26.62 -25.06 4.49
CA ARG A 267 -26.73 -26.17 5.44
C ARG A 267 -25.44 -26.97 5.54
N SER A 268 -24.81 -27.32 4.42
CA SER A 268 -23.55 -28.05 4.41
C SER A 268 -22.42 -27.27 5.11
N MET A 269 -22.30 -25.97 4.84
CA MET A 269 -21.27 -25.14 5.47
C MET A 269 -21.54 -24.92 6.95
N VAL A 270 -22.76 -24.59 7.35
CA VAL A 270 -23.11 -24.40 8.78
C VAL A 270 -22.85 -25.67 9.58
N ILE A 271 -23.23 -26.83 9.07
CA ILE A 271 -22.97 -28.11 9.75
C ILE A 271 -21.47 -28.39 9.84
N ALA A 272 -20.74 -28.28 8.72
CA ALA A 272 -19.31 -28.55 8.69
C ALA A 272 -18.51 -27.59 9.60
N LEU A 273 -18.80 -26.29 9.50
CA LEU A 273 -18.16 -25.26 10.31
C LEU A 273 -18.57 -25.40 11.78
N GLY A 274 -19.86 -25.53 12.07
CA GLY A 274 -20.40 -25.60 13.43
C GLY A 274 -19.96 -26.85 14.19
N ALA A 275 -20.22 -28.04 13.63
CA ALA A 275 -19.87 -29.32 14.26
C ALA A 275 -18.34 -29.51 14.35
N GLY A 276 -17.61 -29.18 13.29
CA GLY A 276 -16.15 -29.22 13.30
C GLY A 276 -15.56 -28.33 14.38
N THR A 277 -16.04 -27.09 14.48
CA THR A 277 -15.59 -26.11 15.47
C THR A 277 -15.94 -26.54 16.91
N LEU A 278 -17.15 -27.08 17.12
CA LEU A 278 -17.60 -27.60 18.40
C LEU A 278 -16.66 -28.70 18.93
N LEU A 279 -16.41 -29.72 18.10
CA LEU A 279 -15.64 -30.90 18.46
C LEU A 279 -14.14 -30.60 18.64
N VAL A 280 -13.53 -29.94 17.66
CA VAL A 280 -12.09 -29.64 17.70
C VAL A 280 -11.78 -28.59 18.79
N GLY A 281 -12.67 -27.62 19.00
CA GLY A 281 -12.56 -26.65 20.10
C GLY A 281 -12.56 -27.35 21.46
N GLY A 282 -13.53 -28.25 21.69
CA GLY A 282 -13.63 -29.02 22.93
C GLY A 282 -12.42 -29.93 23.16
N TYR A 283 -11.99 -30.63 22.10
CA TYR A 283 -10.78 -31.47 22.13
C TYR A 283 -9.51 -30.66 22.44
N ARG A 284 -9.33 -29.52 21.79
CA ARG A 284 -8.16 -28.64 21.99
C ARG A 284 -8.15 -27.99 23.37
N ALA A 285 -9.30 -27.67 23.94
CA ALA A 285 -9.43 -27.11 25.29
C ALA A 285 -8.89 -28.07 26.36
N LEU A 286 -9.15 -29.38 26.22
CA LEU A 286 -8.64 -30.41 27.15
C LEU A 286 -7.11 -30.50 27.18
N ARG A 287 -6.43 -30.12 26.09
CA ARG A 287 -4.97 -30.15 25.97
C ARG A 287 -4.27 -28.91 26.52
N GLN A 288 -5.02 -27.87 26.88
CA GLN A 288 -4.43 -26.64 27.38
C GLN A 288 -4.11 -26.71 28.88
N TYR A 289 -3.07 -25.98 29.28
CA TYR A 289 -2.67 -25.81 30.68
C TYR A 289 -2.85 -24.37 31.19
N ASP A 290 -2.90 -23.38 30.30
CA ASP A 290 -3.20 -21.98 30.66
C ASP A 290 -4.72 -21.76 30.74
N LEU A 291 -5.19 -21.17 31.83
CA LEU A 291 -6.63 -20.94 32.07
C LEU A 291 -7.30 -20.10 30.96
N LYS A 292 -6.64 -19.07 30.43
CA LYS A 292 -7.22 -18.28 29.32
C LYS A 292 -7.28 -19.10 28.04
N LEU A 293 -6.27 -19.93 27.75
CA LEU A 293 -6.28 -20.79 26.56
C LEU A 293 -7.35 -21.89 26.65
N VAL A 294 -7.59 -22.47 27.83
CA VAL A 294 -8.72 -23.39 28.06
C VAL A 294 -10.04 -22.68 27.72
N LEU A 295 -10.24 -21.45 28.22
CA LEU A 295 -11.45 -20.66 27.93
C LEU A 295 -11.54 -20.22 26.46
N ALA A 296 -10.43 -19.92 25.80
CA ALA A 296 -10.40 -19.54 24.38
C ALA A 296 -10.89 -20.69 23.49
N PHE A 297 -10.31 -21.89 23.62
CA PHE A 297 -10.77 -23.06 22.87
C PHE A 297 -12.17 -23.53 23.33
N GLY A 298 -12.51 -23.36 24.60
CA GLY A 298 -13.88 -23.54 25.07
C GLY A 298 -14.86 -22.55 24.44
N THR A 299 -14.44 -21.32 24.14
CA THR A 299 -15.24 -20.34 23.40
C THR A 299 -15.43 -20.77 21.95
N VAL A 300 -14.36 -21.21 21.28
CA VAL A 300 -14.44 -21.81 19.93
C VAL A 300 -15.50 -22.92 19.92
N SER A 301 -15.42 -23.85 20.88
CA SER A 301 -16.37 -24.95 21.02
C SER A 301 -17.83 -24.46 21.16
N GLN A 302 -18.08 -23.50 22.04
CA GLN A 302 -19.42 -22.95 22.28
C GLN A 302 -19.96 -22.13 21.09
N LEU A 303 -19.11 -21.42 20.36
CA LEU A 303 -19.50 -20.75 19.12
C LEU A 303 -19.88 -21.75 18.03
N GLY A 304 -19.19 -22.89 17.95
CA GLY A 304 -19.57 -24.00 17.07
C GLY A 304 -20.98 -24.52 17.39
N LEU A 305 -21.30 -24.71 18.68
CA LEU A 305 -22.66 -25.06 19.12
C LEU A 305 -23.68 -24.00 18.72
N ILE A 306 -23.42 -22.73 19.02
CA ILE A 306 -24.35 -21.65 18.72
C ILE A 306 -24.60 -21.53 17.21
N ILE A 307 -23.56 -21.60 16.38
CA ILE A 307 -23.67 -21.54 14.92
C ILE A 307 -24.54 -22.68 14.38
N LEU A 308 -24.41 -23.89 14.92
CA LEU A 308 -25.34 -24.98 14.57
C LEU A 308 -26.77 -24.59 14.91
N LEU A 309 -27.03 -24.20 16.17
CA LEU A 309 -28.39 -23.93 16.64
C LEU A 309 -29.09 -22.82 15.85
N VAL A 310 -28.42 -21.68 15.62
CA VAL A 310 -29.03 -20.58 14.86
C VAL A 310 -29.05 -20.83 13.35
N GLY A 311 -28.18 -21.70 12.83
CA GLY A 311 -28.01 -21.89 11.38
C GLY A 311 -28.76 -23.09 10.79
N LEU A 312 -29.29 -24.00 11.62
CA LEU A 312 -29.97 -25.23 11.16
C LEU A 312 -31.31 -25.00 10.45
N GLY A 313 -31.98 -23.88 10.73
CA GLY A 313 -33.22 -23.51 10.03
C GLY A 313 -34.53 -23.91 10.71
N THR A 314 -34.50 -24.39 11.96
CA THR A 314 -35.72 -24.78 12.70
C THR A 314 -36.05 -23.83 13.85
N ARG A 315 -37.35 -23.61 14.11
CA ARG A 315 -37.84 -22.72 15.19
C ARG A 315 -37.28 -23.11 16.57
N GLY A 316 -37.40 -24.38 16.96
CA GLY A 316 -36.88 -24.86 18.23
C GLY A 316 -35.37 -24.67 18.41
N ALA A 317 -34.57 -24.94 17.36
CA ALA A 317 -33.12 -24.77 17.42
C ALA A 317 -32.73 -23.29 17.46
N ALA A 318 -33.46 -22.43 16.75
CA ALA A 318 -33.26 -20.98 16.78
C ALA A 318 -33.49 -20.42 18.20
N LEU A 319 -34.59 -20.82 18.86
CA LEU A 319 -34.89 -20.43 20.25
C LEU A 319 -33.78 -20.88 21.21
N ALA A 320 -33.39 -22.15 21.14
CA ALA A 320 -32.28 -22.69 21.94
C ALA A 320 -30.96 -21.97 21.65
N GLY A 321 -30.72 -21.59 20.39
CA GLY A 321 -29.57 -20.82 19.94
C GLY A 321 -29.50 -19.44 20.59
N LEU A 322 -30.61 -18.69 20.63
CA LEU A 322 -30.69 -17.39 21.29
C LEU A 322 -30.49 -17.50 22.80
N ALA A 323 -31.15 -18.47 23.44
CA ALA A 323 -30.94 -18.75 24.86
C ALA A 323 -29.46 -19.08 25.14
N MET A 324 -28.80 -19.84 24.25
CA MET A 324 -27.38 -20.16 24.35
C MET A 324 -26.48 -18.94 24.13
N ILE A 325 -26.81 -18.02 23.22
CA ILE A 325 -26.08 -16.75 23.04
C ILE A 325 -26.05 -15.96 24.35
N GLY A 326 -27.22 -15.81 24.99
CA GLY A 326 -27.35 -15.12 26.27
C GLY A 326 -26.60 -15.83 27.40
N ALA A 327 -26.84 -17.13 27.58
CA ALA A 327 -26.15 -17.94 28.59
C ALA A 327 -24.63 -17.87 28.43
N HIS A 328 -24.13 -18.07 27.20
CA HIS A 328 -22.71 -18.02 26.87
C HIS A 328 -22.08 -16.66 27.16
N ALA A 329 -22.77 -15.56 26.88
CA ALA A 329 -22.26 -14.24 27.20
C ALA A 329 -22.07 -14.06 28.72
N MET A 330 -23.04 -14.48 29.53
CA MET A 330 -22.97 -14.37 30.98
C MET A 330 -21.86 -15.25 31.57
N PHE A 331 -21.88 -16.57 31.32
CA PHE A 331 -20.90 -17.45 31.94
C PHE A 331 -19.49 -17.22 31.42
N LYS A 332 -19.31 -16.91 30.12
CA LYS A 332 -17.95 -16.75 29.56
C LYS A 332 -17.31 -15.44 30.01
N ALA A 333 -18.09 -14.35 30.09
CA ALA A 333 -17.61 -13.09 30.64
C ALA A 333 -17.18 -13.29 32.10
N SER A 334 -18.04 -13.90 32.93
CA SER A 334 -17.72 -14.21 34.32
C SER A 334 -16.43 -15.03 34.45
N LEU A 335 -16.28 -16.11 33.67
CA LEU A 335 -15.09 -16.97 33.69
C LEU A 335 -13.80 -16.23 33.31
N PHE A 336 -13.82 -15.39 32.27
CA PHE A 336 -12.64 -14.59 31.91
C PHE A 336 -12.27 -13.58 32.99
N LEU A 337 -13.27 -12.87 33.56
CA LEU A 337 -13.03 -11.93 34.66
C LEU A 337 -12.46 -12.64 35.90
N VAL A 338 -12.98 -13.82 36.23
CA VAL A 338 -12.44 -14.71 37.28
C VAL A 338 -10.98 -15.08 37.01
N VAL A 339 -10.63 -15.49 35.79
CA VAL A 339 -9.23 -15.78 35.43
C VAL A 339 -8.35 -14.54 35.62
N GLY A 340 -8.85 -13.34 35.30
CA GLY A 340 -8.13 -12.09 35.52
C GLY A 340 -7.87 -11.81 37.00
N VAL A 341 -8.81 -12.16 37.89
CA VAL A 341 -8.60 -12.06 39.34
C VAL A 341 -7.57 -13.07 39.83
N VAL A 342 -7.62 -14.31 39.35
CA VAL A 342 -6.64 -15.35 39.70
C VAL A 342 -5.23 -14.93 39.25
N ASP A 343 -5.10 -14.42 38.02
CA ASP A 343 -3.83 -13.93 37.47
C ASP A 343 -3.27 -12.77 38.30
N ALA A 344 -4.11 -11.78 38.64
CA ALA A 344 -3.71 -10.65 39.47
C ALA A 344 -3.31 -11.06 40.92
N ALA A 345 -3.95 -12.09 41.48
CA ALA A 345 -3.70 -12.54 42.84
C ALA A 345 -2.47 -13.45 42.99
N THR A 346 -2.15 -14.21 41.94
CA THR A 346 -1.16 -15.31 41.98
C THR A 346 0.03 -15.12 41.04
N GLY A 347 -0.08 -14.26 40.03
CA GLY A 347 0.95 -14.02 39.01
C GLY A 347 1.12 -15.15 37.99
N THR A 348 0.29 -16.20 38.05
CA THR A 348 0.30 -17.28 37.05
C THR A 348 -1.12 -17.71 36.69
N ARG A 349 -1.25 -18.34 35.52
CA ARG A 349 -2.51 -18.91 35.00
C ARG A 349 -2.37 -20.38 34.65
N ASP A 350 -1.27 -21.01 35.03
CA ASP A 350 -1.02 -22.43 34.75
C ASP A 350 -1.77 -23.32 35.75
N LEU A 351 -2.72 -24.11 35.25
CA LEU A 351 -3.54 -25.01 36.04
C LEU A 351 -2.74 -26.10 36.77
N ARG A 352 -1.48 -26.34 36.40
CA ARG A 352 -0.59 -27.29 37.07
C ARG A 352 0.04 -26.71 38.33
N ARG A 353 0.12 -25.38 38.44
CA ARG A 353 0.80 -24.65 39.53
C ARG A 353 -0.15 -24.06 40.57
N LEU A 354 -1.40 -23.81 40.19
CA LEU A 354 -2.42 -23.25 41.05
C LEU A 354 -2.91 -24.30 42.06
N THR A 355 -2.79 -23.99 43.37
CA THR A 355 -3.29 -24.82 44.47
C THR A 355 -3.76 -23.92 45.62
N GLY A 356 -4.85 -24.27 46.29
CA GLY A 356 -5.35 -23.53 47.47
C GLY A 356 -6.02 -22.17 47.19
N VAL A 357 -6.11 -21.75 45.91
CA VAL A 357 -6.72 -20.47 45.49
C VAL A 357 -8.17 -20.37 45.93
N GLY A 358 -8.95 -21.46 45.91
CA GLY A 358 -10.36 -21.44 46.29
C GLY A 358 -10.59 -21.06 47.75
N LYS A 359 -9.68 -21.45 48.65
CA LYS A 359 -9.73 -21.08 50.07
C LYS A 359 -9.31 -19.61 50.28
N ALA A 360 -8.34 -19.14 49.50
CA ALA A 360 -7.83 -17.77 49.61
C ALA A 360 -8.79 -16.72 48.99
N LEU A 361 -9.52 -17.09 47.94
CA LEU A 361 -10.42 -16.21 47.17
C LEU A 361 -11.82 -16.84 47.04
N PRO A 362 -12.61 -16.92 48.13
CA PRO A 362 -13.89 -17.66 48.15
C PRO A 362 -14.91 -17.08 47.16
N TRP A 363 -15.07 -15.76 47.10
CA TRP A 363 -16.00 -15.11 46.16
C TRP A 363 -15.64 -15.36 44.69
N THR A 364 -14.35 -15.39 44.37
CA THR A 364 -13.86 -15.72 43.03
C THR A 364 -14.13 -17.19 42.69
N ALA A 365 -13.97 -18.10 43.65
CA ALA A 365 -14.26 -19.51 43.49
C ALA A 365 -15.75 -19.80 43.32
N VAL A 366 -16.61 -19.08 44.06
CA VAL A 366 -18.08 -19.15 43.92
C VAL A 366 -18.51 -18.63 42.55
N ALA A 367 -18.07 -17.43 42.14
CA ALA A 367 -18.39 -16.88 40.82
C ALA A 367 -17.93 -17.81 39.70
N GLY A 368 -16.70 -18.31 39.77
CA GLY A 368 -16.17 -19.28 38.81
C GLY A 368 -16.91 -20.62 38.84
N GLY A 369 -17.39 -21.06 40.01
CA GLY A 369 -18.17 -22.29 40.18
C GLY A 369 -19.55 -22.20 39.55
N LEU A 370 -20.30 -21.13 39.86
CA LEU A 370 -21.61 -20.85 39.26
C LEU A 370 -21.51 -20.70 37.74
N ALA A 371 -20.52 -19.94 37.25
CA ALA A 371 -20.31 -19.78 35.81
C ALA A 371 -19.89 -21.08 35.12
N THR A 372 -19.02 -21.90 35.74
CA THR A 372 -18.69 -23.23 35.22
C THR A 372 -19.91 -24.16 35.20
N ALA A 373 -20.72 -24.16 36.27
CA ALA A 373 -21.95 -24.96 36.35
C ALA A 373 -22.93 -24.61 35.23
N SER A 374 -23.10 -23.32 34.95
CA SER A 374 -23.85 -22.87 33.78
C SER A 374 -23.22 -23.31 32.46
N MET A 375 -21.91 -23.19 32.29
CA MET A 375 -21.22 -23.57 31.05
C MET A 375 -21.33 -25.07 30.74
N ILE A 376 -21.20 -25.93 31.75
CA ILE A 376 -21.31 -27.38 31.56
C ILE A 376 -22.77 -27.82 31.36
N GLY A 377 -23.73 -27.04 31.84
CA GLY A 377 -25.16 -27.29 31.68
C GLY A 377 -25.76 -28.07 32.85
N LEU A 378 -25.48 -27.66 34.09
CA LEU A 378 -26.15 -28.22 35.27
C LEU A 378 -27.49 -27.50 35.54
N PRO A 379 -28.55 -28.21 35.97
CA PRO A 379 -29.72 -27.58 36.57
C PRO A 379 -29.34 -26.90 37.90
N PRO A 380 -29.88 -25.71 38.25
CA PRO A 380 -30.86 -24.91 37.53
C PRO A 380 -30.23 -23.68 36.81
N PHE A 381 -29.23 -23.85 35.95
CA PHE A 381 -28.54 -22.71 35.30
C PHE A 381 -29.00 -22.47 33.85
N ALA A 382 -28.82 -21.25 33.33
CA ALA A 382 -29.31 -20.87 31.99
C ALA A 382 -28.68 -21.71 30.87
N GLY A 383 -27.41 -22.11 31.05
CA GLY A 383 -26.77 -23.00 30.08
C GLY A 383 -27.31 -24.44 30.09
N TYR A 384 -27.98 -24.89 31.16
CA TYR A 384 -28.76 -26.13 31.13
C TYR A 384 -30.01 -25.94 30.31
N VAL A 385 -30.83 -24.92 30.61
CA VAL A 385 -32.09 -24.63 29.89
C VAL A 385 -31.85 -24.55 28.37
N ALA A 386 -30.81 -23.84 27.95
CA ALA A 386 -30.48 -23.70 26.54
C ALA A 386 -29.94 -24.99 25.89
N LYS A 387 -29.17 -25.83 26.60
CA LYS A 387 -28.67 -27.11 26.05
C LYS A 387 -29.76 -28.18 26.02
N GLU A 388 -30.62 -28.22 27.02
CA GLU A 388 -31.75 -29.14 27.08
C GLU A 388 -32.71 -28.86 25.92
N ALA A 389 -33.09 -27.59 25.72
CA ALA A 389 -33.90 -27.16 24.57
C ALA A 389 -33.23 -27.47 23.23
N ALA A 390 -31.90 -27.34 23.14
CA ALA A 390 -31.14 -27.71 21.95
C ALA A 390 -31.21 -29.21 21.65
N LEU A 391 -31.05 -30.08 22.66
CA LEU A 391 -31.14 -31.53 22.49
C LEU A 391 -32.58 -31.96 22.14
N GLU A 392 -33.58 -31.39 22.80
CA GLU A 392 -34.99 -31.66 22.53
C GLU A 392 -35.37 -31.29 21.08
N SER A 393 -34.93 -30.11 20.62
CA SER A 393 -35.17 -29.68 19.23
C SER A 393 -34.45 -30.54 18.20
N LEU A 394 -33.27 -31.08 18.51
CA LEU A 394 -32.52 -31.93 17.58
C LEU A 394 -33.07 -33.35 17.51
N LEU A 395 -33.74 -33.83 18.56
CA LEU A 395 -34.42 -35.13 18.59
C LEU A 395 -35.67 -35.14 17.69
N HIS A 396 -36.37 -34.01 17.61
CA HIS A 396 -37.57 -33.81 16.78
C HIS A 396 -37.25 -33.09 15.46
N GLY A 397 -36.03 -33.28 14.94
CA GLY A 397 -35.58 -32.65 13.69
C GLY A 397 -36.45 -33.05 12.49
N SER A 398 -36.73 -32.07 11.62
CA SER A 398 -37.52 -32.24 10.40
C SER A 398 -36.66 -32.52 9.15
N GLY A 399 -35.36 -32.75 9.31
CA GLY A 399 -34.41 -32.98 8.23
C GLY A 399 -34.23 -34.47 7.88
N PRO A 400 -33.40 -34.78 6.85
CA PRO A 400 -32.92 -36.13 6.60
C PRO A 400 -32.31 -36.76 7.86
N VAL A 401 -32.83 -37.92 8.26
CA VAL A 401 -32.51 -38.63 9.52
C VAL A 401 -30.99 -38.73 9.77
N TRP A 402 -30.20 -39.00 8.73
CA TRP A 402 -28.75 -39.14 8.87
C TRP A 402 -28.06 -37.82 9.26
N VAL A 403 -28.52 -36.67 8.73
CA VAL A 403 -27.96 -35.36 9.05
C VAL A 403 -28.28 -35.00 10.49
N ASP A 404 -29.53 -35.16 10.88
CA ASP A 404 -30.01 -34.79 12.21
C ASP A 404 -29.35 -35.68 13.27
N THR A 405 -29.14 -36.96 12.97
CA THR A 405 -28.36 -37.89 13.81
C THR A 405 -26.90 -37.45 13.96
N VAL A 406 -26.23 -37.06 12.86
CA VAL A 406 -24.84 -36.59 12.91
C VAL A 406 -24.71 -35.31 13.74
N VAL A 407 -25.63 -34.36 13.55
CA VAL A 407 -25.64 -33.09 14.30
C VAL A 407 -25.92 -33.34 15.77
N LEU A 408 -26.91 -34.17 16.11
CA LEU A 408 -27.23 -34.55 17.49
C LEU A 408 -26.02 -35.14 18.19
N TRP A 409 -25.36 -36.14 17.59
CA TRP A 409 -24.17 -36.75 18.19
C TRP A 409 -22.97 -35.81 18.26
N ALA A 410 -22.80 -34.91 17.29
CA ALA A 410 -21.78 -33.87 17.39
C ALA A 410 -22.03 -32.94 18.58
N VAL A 411 -23.29 -32.55 18.82
CA VAL A 411 -23.71 -31.73 19.97
C VAL A 411 -23.50 -32.48 21.30
N VAL A 412 -23.87 -33.75 21.37
CA VAL A 412 -23.68 -34.61 22.54
C VAL A 412 -22.19 -34.76 22.87
N VAL A 413 -21.36 -35.16 21.90
CA VAL A 413 -19.90 -35.36 22.11
C VAL A 413 -19.21 -34.04 22.42
N GLY A 414 -19.55 -32.96 21.71
CA GLY A 414 -19.03 -31.62 22.00
C GLY A 414 -19.38 -31.14 23.41
N SER A 415 -20.59 -31.47 23.87
CA SER A 415 -21.03 -31.17 25.23
C SER A 415 -20.31 -32.02 26.28
N MET A 416 -20.02 -33.30 25.99
CA MET A 416 -19.17 -34.14 26.86
C MET A 416 -17.78 -33.53 27.07
N PHE A 417 -17.16 -33.03 25.99
CA PHE A 417 -15.88 -32.30 26.11
C PHE A 417 -16.04 -31.02 26.92
N THR A 418 -17.16 -30.30 26.77
CA THR A 418 -17.47 -29.10 27.56
C THR A 418 -17.54 -29.37 29.05
N VAL A 419 -18.21 -30.45 29.45
CA VAL A 419 -18.24 -30.90 30.85
C VAL A 419 -16.82 -31.22 31.33
N ALA A 420 -16.07 -32.02 30.56
CA ALA A 420 -14.74 -32.46 30.95
C ALA A 420 -13.75 -31.28 31.13
N TYR A 421 -13.68 -30.34 30.18
CA TYR A 421 -12.79 -29.18 30.32
C TYR A 421 -13.31 -28.16 31.33
N GLY A 422 -14.63 -28.05 31.53
CA GLY A 422 -15.22 -27.15 32.53
C GLY A 422 -14.89 -27.58 33.95
N ILE A 423 -15.04 -28.86 34.26
CA ILE A 423 -14.62 -29.42 35.56
C ILE A 423 -13.10 -29.30 35.73
N ARG A 424 -12.32 -29.61 34.67
CA ARG A 424 -10.86 -29.42 34.66
C ARG A 424 -10.46 -27.98 34.96
N PHE A 425 -11.15 -27.00 34.38
CA PHE A 425 -10.89 -25.58 34.61
C PHE A 425 -11.12 -25.21 36.08
N TRP A 426 -12.30 -25.55 36.63
CA TRP A 426 -12.64 -25.15 38.01
C TRP A 426 -11.76 -25.87 39.04
N TRP A 427 -11.58 -27.18 38.90
CA TRP A 427 -10.67 -27.96 39.75
C TRP A 427 -9.21 -27.49 39.61
N GLY A 428 -8.78 -27.22 38.37
CA GLY A 428 -7.44 -26.73 38.06
C GLY A 428 -7.14 -25.36 38.69
N ALA A 429 -8.12 -24.46 38.71
CA ALA A 429 -7.95 -23.13 39.27
C ALA A 429 -8.08 -23.10 40.80
N PHE A 430 -9.05 -23.82 41.39
CA PHE A 430 -9.46 -23.56 42.78
C PHE A 430 -9.19 -24.70 43.77
N ALA A 431 -9.00 -25.95 43.33
CA ALA A 431 -8.83 -27.07 44.24
C ALA A 431 -7.50 -27.01 45.01
N SER A 432 -7.48 -27.55 46.23
CA SER A 432 -6.25 -27.83 46.98
C SER A 432 -5.66 -29.16 46.49
N LYS A 433 -4.49 -29.11 45.85
CA LYS A 433 -3.82 -30.28 45.26
C LYS A 433 -2.71 -30.79 46.19
N PRO A 434 -2.75 -32.06 46.65
CA PRO A 434 -1.82 -32.58 47.67
C PRO A 434 -0.35 -32.75 47.23
N HIS A 435 -0.09 -32.92 45.93
CA HIS A 435 1.22 -33.42 45.43
C HIS A 435 2.15 -32.34 44.86
N LEU A 436 2.03 -31.13 45.37
CA LEU A 436 2.81 -29.98 44.91
C LEU A 436 3.75 -29.45 46.01
N GLY A 437 3.75 -30.05 47.20
CA GLY A 437 4.40 -29.51 48.40
C GLY A 437 5.80 -30.02 48.78
N THR A 438 6.49 -30.83 47.97
CA THR A 438 7.85 -31.31 48.31
C THR A 438 8.73 -31.42 47.07
N PRO A 439 9.90 -30.73 47.00
CA PRO A 439 10.93 -31.11 46.05
C PRO A 439 11.44 -32.51 46.44
N PRO A 440 11.58 -33.48 45.51
CA PRO A 440 12.29 -34.70 45.82
C PRO A 440 13.78 -34.35 46.02
N ALA A 441 14.17 -34.15 47.27
CA ALA A 441 15.56 -34.33 47.66
C ALA A 441 15.91 -35.80 47.39
N ARG A 442 16.87 -36.04 46.48
CA ARG A 442 17.40 -37.34 46.00
C ARG A 442 16.72 -37.91 44.76
N ALA A 443 17.02 -37.31 43.61
CA ALA A 443 17.06 -38.03 42.33
C ALA A 443 18.02 -37.33 41.34
N ASN A 444 19.24 -37.02 41.80
CA ASN A 444 20.35 -36.70 40.91
C ASN A 444 21.23 -37.93 40.79
N GLU A 445 21.06 -38.65 39.68
CA GLU A 445 22.03 -39.46 38.92
C GLU A 445 21.24 -40.55 38.17
N HIS A 446 21.58 -40.79 36.90
CA HIS A 446 21.07 -41.88 36.03
C HIS A 446 19.93 -41.65 35.03
N VAL A 447 19.50 -40.42 34.70
CA VAL A 447 18.68 -40.20 33.48
C VAL A 447 19.19 -39.03 32.65
N LYS A 448 20.42 -39.15 32.11
CA LYS A 448 21.01 -38.16 31.19
C LYS A 448 21.22 -38.63 29.73
N LEU A 449 20.71 -39.79 29.31
CA LEU A 449 21.07 -40.33 27.97
C LEU A 449 19.92 -40.74 27.04
N ARG A 450 18.66 -40.36 27.28
CA ARG A 450 17.54 -40.65 26.34
C ARG A 450 16.59 -39.48 26.03
N ALA A 451 17.06 -38.23 26.14
CA ALA A 451 16.23 -37.03 25.94
C ALA A 451 16.62 -36.22 24.68
N LEU A 452 16.77 -36.88 23.51
CA LEU A 452 17.12 -36.17 22.26
C LEU A 452 16.17 -36.43 21.06
N ALA A 453 15.03 -37.10 21.26
CA ALA A 453 14.11 -37.38 20.15
C ALA A 453 12.61 -37.23 20.50
N ALA A 454 12.20 -36.08 21.04
CA ALA A 454 10.80 -35.65 21.05
C ALA A 454 10.72 -34.12 21.18
N ARG A 455 10.68 -33.40 20.05
CA ARG A 455 10.50 -31.93 20.03
C ARG A 455 9.03 -31.56 20.16
N GLY A 456 8.58 -31.41 21.40
CA GLY A 456 7.53 -30.44 21.80
C GLY A 456 8.16 -29.36 22.69
N PRO A 457 7.56 -28.16 22.85
CA PRO A 457 8.12 -27.15 23.72
C PRO A 457 8.03 -27.62 25.18
N ALA A 458 9.13 -28.15 25.71
CA ALA A 458 9.35 -28.31 27.13
C ALA A 458 9.45 -26.91 27.75
N VAL A 459 8.34 -26.40 28.28
CA VAL A 459 8.33 -25.20 29.12
C VAL A 459 7.84 -25.59 30.51
N ALA A 460 8.78 -25.48 31.46
CA ALA A 460 8.62 -25.36 32.90
C ALA A 460 7.87 -26.49 33.63
N ALA A 461 8.56 -27.61 33.88
CA ALA A 461 8.24 -28.50 35.00
C ALA A 461 9.13 -28.23 36.24
N ASP A 462 10.06 -27.26 36.16
CA ASP A 462 11.05 -26.97 37.21
C ASP A 462 10.68 -25.81 38.16
N GLU A 463 9.62 -25.03 37.87
CA GLU A 463 9.20 -23.97 38.80
C GLU A 463 8.23 -24.52 39.87
N PRO A 464 8.50 -24.26 41.16
CA PRO A 464 7.65 -24.77 42.22
C PRO A 464 6.22 -24.19 42.11
N PRO A 465 5.23 -24.97 42.54
CA PRO A 465 3.85 -24.52 42.68
C PRO A 465 3.75 -23.36 43.67
N ILE A 466 2.66 -22.60 43.56
CA ILE A 466 2.50 -21.37 44.34
C ILE A 466 2.23 -21.72 45.80
N ASP A 467 3.01 -21.12 46.69
CA ASP A 467 2.75 -21.11 48.12
C ASP A 467 1.43 -20.36 48.39
N PRO A 468 0.40 -21.02 48.95
CA PRO A 468 -0.89 -20.40 49.28
C PRO A 468 -0.76 -19.16 50.17
N ALA A 469 0.31 -19.04 50.96
CA ALA A 469 0.58 -17.87 51.80
C ALA A 469 0.95 -16.60 50.99
N ARG A 470 1.32 -16.75 49.71
CA ARG A 470 1.70 -15.63 48.81
C ARG A 470 0.56 -15.14 47.90
N ILE A 471 -0.67 -15.63 48.11
CA ILE A 471 -1.84 -15.21 47.33
C ILE A 471 -2.35 -13.86 47.84
N HIS A 472 -2.31 -12.84 46.99
CA HIS A 472 -2.75 -11.49 47.34
C HIS A 472 -4.27 -11.38 47.23
N ARG A 473 -4.93 -11.01 48.34
CA ARG A 473 -6.38 -10.75 48.35
C ARG A 473 -6.70 -9.55 47.46
N GLN A 474 -7.69 -9.72 46.59
CA GLN A 474 -8.13 -8.69 45.66
C GLN A 474 -9.35 -7.94 46.21
N PRO A 475 -9.53 -6.64 45.88
CA PRO A 475 -10.69 -5.88 46.30
C PRO A 475 -11.99 -6.47 45.73
N PHE A 476 -13.08 -6.39 46.50
CA PHE A 476 -14.38 -6.94 46.07
C PHE A 476 -14.87 -6.34 44.76
N LEU A 477 -14.57 -5.06 44.49
CA LEU A 477 -14.91 -4.38 43.23
C LEU A 477 -14.33 -5.07 41.98
N LEU A 478 -13.20 -5.77 42.11
CA LEU A 478 -12.63 -6.54 41.00
C LEU A 478 -13.42 -7.84 40.73
N VAL A 479 -14.03 -8.42 41.76
CA VAL A 479 -14.75 -9.70 41.69
C VAL A 479 -16.23 -9.50 41.40
N SER A 480 -16.81 -8.36 41.83
CA SER A 480 -18.25 -8.11 41.77
C SER A 480 -18.86 -8.22 40.37
N PRO A 481 -18.24 -7.76 39.26
CA PRO A 481 -18.85 -7.92 37.94
C PRO A 481 -18.97 -9.38 37.51
N ALA A 482 -18.01 -10.22 37.91
CA ALA A 482 -18.05 -11.66 37.64
C ALA A 482 -19.14 -12.37 38.45
N VAL A 483 -19.33 -11.96 39.71
CA VAL A 483 -20.43 -12.46 40.57
C VAL A 483 -21.78 -12.09 39.99
N VAL A 484 -21.97 -10.81 39.61
CA VAL A 484 -23.22 -10.33 39.00
C VAL A 484 -23.59 -11.16 37.77
N LEU A 485 -22.64 -11.39 36.85
CA LEU A 485 -22.88 -12.19 35.65
C LEU A 485 -23.21 -13.65 35.96
N ALA A 486 -22.54 -14.25 36.96
CA ALA A 486 -22.79 -15.63 37.35
C ALA A 486 -24.17 -15.81 38.02
N VAL A 487 -24.56 -14.85 38.86
CA VAL A 487 -25.89 -14.82 39.50
C VAL A 487 -26.98 -14.53 38.49
N LEU A 488 -26.77 -13.62 37.53
CA LEU A 488 -27.71 -13.37 36.45
C LEU A 488 -27.99 -14.65 35.65
N GLY A 489 -26.96 -15.42 35.30
CA GLY A 489 -27.14 -16.70 34.60
C GLY A 489 -27.90 -17.77 35.39
N LEU A 490 -27.94 -17.67 36.72
CA LEU A 490 -28.82 -18.48 37.58
C LEU A 490 -30.24 -17.91 37.62
N ALA A 491 -30.36 -16.60 37.83
CA ALA A 491 -31.65 -15.92 37.93
C ALA A 491 -32.49 -16.05 36.65
N THR A 492 -31.88 -15.88 35.47
CA THR A 492 -32.57 -16.04 34.18
C THR A 492 -33.08 -17.46 33.94
N ALA A 493 -32.47 -18.46 34.57
CA ALA A 493 -32.88 -19.85 34.44
C ALA A 493 -34.12 -20.20 35.27
N LEU A 494 -34.38 -19.44 36.34
CA LEU A 494 -35.53 -19.65 37.24
C LEU A 494 -36.84 -19.15 36.64
N VAL A 495 -36.79 -18.33 35.58
CA VAL A 495 -37.93 -17.81 34.84
C VAL A 495 -37.79 -18.13 33.34
N PRO A 496 -37.77 -19.43 32.97
CA PRO A 496 -37.47 -19.83 31.59
C PRO A 496 -38.61 -19.46 30.63
N HIS A 497 -39.87 -19.48 31.07
CA HIS A 497 -41.03 -19.05 30.28
C HIS A 497 -40.97 -17.57 29.89
N PHE A 498 -40.56 -16.69 30.82
CA PHE A 498 -40.35 -15.27 30.50
C PHE A 498 -39.24 -15.10 29.46
N GLY A 499 -38.20 -15.92 29.52
CA GLY A 499 -37.16 -15.96 28.48
C GLY A 499 -37.67 -16.49 27.14
N GLU A 500 -38.58 -17.46 27.14
CA GLU A 500 -39.23 -17.98 25.93
C GLU A 500 -40.06 -16.90 25.25
N ASP A 501 -40.95 -16.23 25.99
CA ASP A 501 -41.80 -15.15 25.46
C ASP A 501 -40.97 -14.02 24.84
N LEU A 502 -39.83 -13.69 25.46
CA LEU A 502 -38.93 -12.65 24.97
C LEU A 502 -38.15 -13.03 23.69
N LEU A 503 -37.93 -14.32 23.46
CA LEU A 503 -37.08 -14.81 22.37
C LEU A 503 -37.89 -15.46 21.23
N ALA A 504 -39.12 -15.89 21.50
CA ALA A 504 -40.04 -16.51 20.55
C ALA A 504 -40.26 -15.69 19.28
N PRO A 505 -40.42 -14.34 19.32
CA PRO A 505 -40.64 -13.56 18.11
C PRO A 505 -39.52 -13.68 17.06
N TYR A 506 -38.28 -13.99 17.48
CA TYR A 506 -37.21 -14.32 16.55
C TYR A 506 -37.30 -15.76 16.05
N ALA A 507 -37.58 -16.73 16.93
CA ALA A 507 -37.72 -18.12 16.54
C ALA A 507 -38.84 -18.29 15.49
N ASP A 508 -39.92 -17.52 15.61
CA ASP A 508 -41.06 -17.53 14.69
C ASP A 508 -40.74 -16.99 13.29
N THR A 509 -39.61 -16.31 13.09
CA THR A 509 -39.18 -15.91 11.73
C THR A 509 -38.70 -17.09 10.89
N TYR A 510 -38.44 -18.26 11.50
CA TYR A 510 -38.01 -19.44 10.78
C TYR A 510 -39.19 -20.17 10.13
N PRO A 511 -39.05 -20.64 8.88
CA PRO A 511 -40.16 -21.16 8.10
C PRO A 511 -40.65 -22.55 8.58
N VAL A 512 -39.81 -23.32 9.26
CA VAL A 512 -40.05 -24.75 9.55
C VAL A 512 -39.73 -25.12 11.01
N GLY A 513 -40.42 -26.13 11.54
CA GLY A 513 -40.17 -26.74 12.85
C GLY A 513 -41.20 -26.34 13.91
N GLU A 514 -41.37 -27.19 14.91
CA GLU A 514 -42.27 -26.92 16.04
C GLU A 514 -41.72 -25.77 16.92
N PRO A 515 -42.61 -25.02 17.60
CA PRO A 515 -42.18 -24.06 18.61
C PRO A 515 -41.29 -24.75 19.65
N GLY A 516 -40.10 -24.19 19.90
CA GLY A 516 -39.25 -24.68 20.97
C GLY A 516 -39.81 -24.27 22.33
N HIS A 517 -39.45 -25.01 23.38
CA HIS A 517 -39.80 -24.67 24.75
C HIS A 517 -38.56 -24.54 25.63
N LEU A 518 -38.51 -23.48 26.43
CA LEU A 518 -37.49 -23.29 27.46
C LEU A 518 -38.08 -23.73 28.80
N VAL A 519 -37.58 -24.85 29.33
CA VAL A 519 -38.03 -25.40 30.60
C VAL A 519 -36.86 -25.71 31.51
N LEU A 520 -37.05 -25.47 32.82
CA LEU A 520 -36.08 -25.84 33.84
C LEU A 520 -36.12 -27.35 34.15
N TRP A 521 -37.28 -27.97 33.93
CA TRP A 521 -37.48 -29.40 34.13
C TRP A 521 -38.62 -29.87 33.22
N ALA A 522 -38.30 -30.66 32.20
CA ALA A 522 -39.27 -31.20 31.24
C ALA A 522 -39.92 -32.52 31.70
N GLY A 523 -39.47 -33.10 32.82
CA GLY A 523 -39.74 -34.50 33.18
C GLY A 523 -38.71 -35.47 32.61
N PHE A 524 -39.00 -36.78 32.63
CA PHE A 524 -38.10 -37.81 32.11
C PHE A 524 -38.21 -37.91 30.57
N THR A 525 -37.52 -37.02 29.86
CA THR A 525 -37.47 -37.00 28.39
C THR A 525 -36.22 -37.70 27.85
N PRO A 526 -36.18 -38.10 26.57
CA PRO A 526 -34.96 -38.57 25.92
C PRO A 526 -33.84 -37.52 25.91
N ALA A 527 -34.18 -36.22 25.81
CA ALA A 527 -33.21 -35.13 25.95
C ALA A 527 -32.54 -35.15 27.33
N LEU A 528 -33.31 -35.33 28.41
CA LEU A 528 -32.76 -35.42 29.76
C LEU A 528 -31.82 -36.63 29.90
N ALA A 529 -32.18 -37.77 29.31
CA ALA A 529 -31.32 -38.94 29.30
C ALA A 529 -29.98 -38.68 28.59
N LEU A 530 -29.99 -37.95 27.47
CA LEU A 530 -28.78 -37.49 26.79
C LEU A 530 -27.99 -36.48 27.63
N THR A 531 -28.65 -35.55 28.34
CA THR A 531 -27.98 -34.62 29.26
C THR A 531 -27.29 -35.36 30.41
N VAL A 532 -27.96 -36.34 31.01
CA VAL A 532 -27.35 -37.22 32.05
C VAL A 532 -26.15 -37.98 31.47
N LEU A 533 -26.27 -38.52 30.27
CA LEU A 533 -25.15 -39.18 29.58
C LEU A 533 -23.98 -38.23 29.34
N VAL A 534 -24.24 -37.01 28.86
CA VAL A 534 -23.24 -35.96 28.63
C VAL A 534 -22.49 -35.62 29.91
N LEU A 535 -23.23 -35.42 31.02
CA LEU A 535 -22.65 -35.13 32.32
C LEU A 535 -21.83 -36.31 32.85
N ALA A 536 -22.36 -37.53 32.80
CA ALA A 536 -21.69 -38.73 33.28
C ALA A 536 -20.39 -39.01 32.51
N VAL A 537 -20.43 -39.01 31.18
CA VAL A 537 -19.25 -39.25 30.34
C VAL A 537 -18.23 -38.12 30.50
N GLY A 538 -18.68 -36.86 30.55
CA GLY A 538 -17.80 -35.72 30.79
C GLY A 538 -17.06 -35.80 32.13
N VAL A 539 -17.75 -36.21 33.20
CA VAL A 539 -17.14 -36.48 34.52
C VAL A 539 -16.14 -37.63 34.45
N VAL A 540 -16.47 -38.73 33.75
CA VAL A 540 -15.55 -39.87 33.56
C VAL A 540 -14.30 -39.45 32.79
N LEU A 541 -14.43 -38.64 31.73
CA LEU A 541 -13.30 -38.10 30.97
C LEU A 541 -12.37 -37.25 31.87
N PHE A 542 -12.93 -36.43 32.76
CA PHE A 542 -12.16 -35.66 33.74
C PHE A 542 -11.53 -36.56 34.83
N TRP A 543 -12.26 -37.55 35.33
CA TRP A 543 -11.74 -38.48 36.34
C TRP A 543 -10.56 -39.28 35.79
N GLN A 544 -10.65 -39.75 34.55
CA GLN A 544 -9.57 -40.45 33.84
C GLN A 544 -8.61 -39.51 33.09
N ARG A 545 -8.56 -38.21 33.43
CA ARG A 545 -7.75 -37.19 32.72
C ARG A 545 -6.30 -37.60 32.45
N ALA A 546 -5.63 -38.30 33.38
CA ALA A 546 -4.24 -38.73 33.20
C ALA A 546 -4.08 -39.82 32.12
N ARG A 547 -5.11 -40.64 31.87
CA ARG A 547 -5.14 -41.58 30.74
C ARG A 547 -5.49 -40.85 29.45
N VAL A 548 -6.47 -39.95 29.49
CA VAL A 548 -6.86 -39.11 28.35
C VAL A 548 -5.68 -38.28 27.84
N GLU A 549 -4.92 -37.64 28.72
CA GLU A 549 -3.73 -36.86 28.37
C GLU A 549 -2.64 -37.73 27.73
N ARG A 550 -2.38 -38.92 28.28
CA ARG A 550 -1.43 -39.88 27.70
C ARG A 550 -1.86 -40.35 26.31
N PHE A 551 -3.14 -40.65 26.15
CA PHE A 551 -3.72 -41.02 24.86
C PHE A 551 -3.61 -39.87 23.86
N GLN A 552 -4.00 -38.66 24.23
CA GLN A 552 -3.88 -37.47 23.40
C GLN A 552 -2.43 -37.14 23.02
N ALA A 553 -1.47 -37.43 23.90
CA ALA A 553 -0.05 -37.26 23.63
C ALA A 553 0.50 -38.33 22.65
N SER A 554 -0.12 -39.52 22.61
CA SER A 554 0.23 -40.60 21.68
C SER A 554 -0.34 -40.39 20.27
N LEU A 555 -1.43 -39.61 20.15
CA LEU A 555 -2.03 -39.31 18.86
C LEU A 555 -1.17 -38.30 18.08
N TRP A 556 -0.95 -38.57 16.80
CA TRP A 556 -0.30 -37.61 15.92
C TRP A 556 -1.16 -36.35 15.79
N THR A 557 -0.59 -35.22 16.19
CA THR A 557 -1.23 -33.93 15.99
C THR A 557 -0.70 -33.37 14.68
N GLY A 558 -1.52 -33.41 13.63
CA GLY A 558 -1.22 -32.75 12.37
C GLY A 558 -0.81 -31.28 12.55
N PRO A 559 -0.30 -30.61 11.50
CA PRO A 559 0.20 -29.25 11.60
C PRO A 559 -0.85 -28.31 12.16
N GLU A 560 -0.51 -27.58 13.22
CA GLU A 560 -1.42 -26.62 13.83
C GLU A 560 -1.79 -25.51 12.82
N ALA A 561 -3.05 -25.08 12.81
CA ALA A 561 -3.54 -24.08 11.87
C ALA A 561 -2.70 -22.78 11.89
N ASP A 562 -2.21 -22.38 13.06
CA ASP A 562 -1.27 -21.26 13.23
C ASP A 562 0.09 -21.48 12.54
N VAL A 563 0.64 -22.71 12.58
CA VAL A 563 1.87 -23.06 11.85
C VAL A 563 1.64 -23.03 10.34
N THR A 564 0.49 -23.54 9.88
CA THR A 564 0.10 -23.51 8.47
C THR A 564 -0.06 -22.07 7.98
N TYR A 565 -0.76 -21.21 8.72
CA TYR A 565 -0.87 -19.78 8.44
C TYR A 565 0.49 -19.11 8.28
N ARG A 566 1.42 -19.32 9.23
CA ARG A 566 2.78 -18.77 9.13
C ARG A 566 3.58 -19.29 7.94
N LYS A 567 3.32 -20.50 7.46
CA LYS A 567 3.96 -21.02 6.24
C LYS A 567 3.39 -20.34 5.00
N VAL A 568 2.06 -20.14 4.95
CA VAL A 568 1.39 -19.43 3.86
C VAL A 568 1.87 -17.99 3.76
N MET A 569 1.91 -17.25 4.89
CA MET A 569 2.39 -15.87 4.89
C MET A 569 3.84 -15.74 4.45
N ARG A 570 4.73 -16.63 4.88
CA ARG A 570 6.13 -16.63 4.41
C ARG A 570 6.23 -16.87 2.91
N LYS A 571 5.47 -17.83 2.37
CA LYS A 571 5.43 -18.06 0.91
C LYS A 571 4.89 -16.86 0.14
N LEU A 572 3.94 -16.12 0.71
CA LEU A 572 3.42 -14.89 0.12
C LEU A 572 4.50 -13.80 0.08
N ASP A 573 5.23 -13.61 1.18
CA ASP A 573 6.34 -12.66 1.26
C ASP A 573 7.47 -13.04 0.28
N ASP A 574 7.84 -14.32 0.20
CA ASP A 574 8.83 -14.84 -0.73
C ASP A 574 8.38 -14.60 -2.19
N LEU A 575 7.12 -14.89 -2.51
CA LEU A 575 6.55 -14.63 -3.84
C LEU A 575 6.53 -13.13 -4.18
N ALA A 576 6.19 -12.27 -3.23
CA ALA A 576 6.20 -10.82 -3.43
C ALA A 576 7.63 -10.32 -3.71
N ALA A 577 8.62 -10.84 -2.99
CA ALA A 577 10.03 -10.55 -3.23
C ALA A 577 10.48 -11.05 -4.61
N ASP A 578 10.09 -12.27 -5.01
CA ASP A 578 10.41 -12.85 -6.31
C ASP A 578 9.79 -12.02 -7.46
N VAL A 579 8.52 -11.64 -7.35
CA VAL A 579 7.84 -10.77 -8.34
C VAL A 579 8.55 -9.42 -8.45
N THR A 580 8.92 -8.83 -7.32
CA THR A 580 9.65 -7.55 -7.30
C THR A 580 11.04 -7.69 -7.93
N ALA A 581 11.78 -8.75 -7.60
CA ALA A 581 13.09 -9.02 -8.18
C ALA A 581 13.02 -9.28 -9.70
N VAL A 582 11.96 -9.92 -10.19
CA VAL A 582 11.76 -10.19 -11.62
C VAL A 582 11.39 -8.91 -12.38
N THR A 583 10.51 -8.07 -11.82
CA THR A 583 9.94 -6.89 -12.49
C THR A 583 10.76 -5.61 -12.30
N GLN A 584 11.35 -5.40 -11.12
CA GLN A 584 12.09 -4.19 -10.74
C GLN A 584 13.61 -4.41 -10.67
N ARG A 585 14.21 -4.90 -11.75
CA ARG A 585 15.65 -5.24 -11.81
C ARG A 585 16.62 -4.04 -11.73
N GLY A 586 16.12 -2.80 -11.80
CA GLY A 586 16.97 -1.59 -11.86
C GLY A 586 17.75 -1.42 -13.17
N SER A 587 17.41 -2.17 -14.22
CA SER A 587 18.13 -2.21 -15.50
C SER A 587 17.38 -1.46 -16.59
N LEU A 588 17.92 -0.32 -17.04
CA LEU A 588 17.33 0.47 -18.13
C LEU A 588 17.07 -0.36 -19.41
N PRO A 589 17.99 -1.22 -19.90
CA PRO A 589 17.70 -2.08 -21.05
C PRO A 589 16.53 -3.04 -20.85
N PHE A 590 16.27 -3.49 -19.63
CA PHE A 590 15.13 -4.36 -19.33
C PHE A 590 13.82 -3.57 -19.42
N TYR A 591 13.74 -2.40 -18.79
CA TYR A 591 12.55 -1.55 -18.87
C TYR A 591 12.26 -1.09 -20.30
N LEU A 592 13.30 -0.67 -21.03
CA LEU A 592 13.15 -0.30 -22.44
C LEU A 592 12.70 -1.51 -23.28
N GLY A 593 13.27 -2.69 -23.04
CA GLY A 593 12.83 -3.93 -23.68
C GLY A 593 11.35 -4.23 -23.42
N ALA A 594 10.88 -4.07 -22.18
CA ALA A 594 9.48 -4.26 -21.82
C ALA A 594 8.56 -3.26 -22.54
N ILE A 595 8.92 -1.97 -22.58
CA ILE A 595 8.18 -0.93 -23.31
C ILE A 595 8.07 -1.28 -24.79
N LEU A 596 9.19 -1.66 -25.41
CA LEU A 596 9.23 -2.04 -26.83
C LEU A 596 8.44 -3.32 -27.12
N VAL A 597 8.45 -4.30 -26.21
CA VAL A 597 7.63 -5.52 -26.35
C VAL A 597 6.15 -5.18 -26.22
N VAL A 598 5.75 -4.31 -25.30
CA VAL A 598 4.35 -3.84 -25.19
C VAL A 598 3.92 -3.09 -26.45
N LEU A 599 4.79 -2.26 -27.03
CA LEU A 599 4.54 -1.58 -28.31
C LEU A 599 4.29 -2.58 -29.46
N VAL A 600 5.08 -3.66 -29.52
CA VAL A 600 4.91 -4.71 -30.53
C VAL A 600 3.65 -5.52 -30.30
N LEU A 601 3.38 -5.95 -29.06
CA LEU A 601 2.28 -6.85 -28.74
C LEU A 601 0.91 -6.16 -28.67
N GLY A 602 0.84 -4.91 -28.20
CA GLY A 602 -0.42 -4.18 -28.11
C GLY A 602 -0.76 -3.53 -29.47
N PRO A 603 -0.19 -2.35 -29.76
CA PRO A 603 -0.44 -1.65 -31.02
C PRO A 603 -0.14 -2.47 -32.28
N GLY A 604 0.94 -3.27 -32.29
CA GLY A 604 1.30 -4.08 -33.45
C GLY A 604 0.29 -5.19 -33.78
N VAL A 605 -0.28 -5.86 -32.77
CA VAL A 605 -1.34 -6.87 -32.98
C VAL A 605 -2.61 -6.21 -33.49
N VAL A 606 -3.01 -5.07 -32.92
CA VAL A 606 -4.20 -4.33 -33.37
C VAL A 606 -4.03 -3.89 -34.83
N MET A 607 -2.87 -3.33 -35.20
CA MET A 607 -2.58 -2.90 -36.57
C MET A 607 -2.75 -4.03 -37.59
N VAL A 608 -2.29 -5.24 -37.27
CA VAL A 608 -2.40 -6.40 -38.17
C VAL A 608 -3.82 -6.97 -38.19
N ALA A 609 -4.51 -7.00 -37.04
CA ALA A 609 -5.80 -7.67 -36.90
C ALA A 609 -7.00 -6.82 -37.30
N GLN A 610 -6.92 -5.49 -37.18
CA GLN A 610 -8.09 -4.60 -37.29
C GLN A 610 -7.95 -3.51 -38.35
N THR A 611 -6.79 -3.36 -39.00
CA THR A 611 -6.58 -2.25 -39.94
C THR A 611 -6.44 -2.72 -41.38
N ALA A 612 -7.03 -1.94 -42.30
CA ALA A 612 -6.88 -2.14 -43.73
C ALA A 612 -5.47 -1.76 -44.18
N TRP A 613 -4.93 -2.51 -45.14
CA TRP A 613 -3.63 -2.25 -45.76
C TRP A 613 -3.83 -1.54 -47.11
N PRO A 614 -2.94 -0.60 -47.48
CA PRO A 614 -3.08 0.12 -48.73
C PRO A 614 -2.88 -0.81 -49.92
N GLU A 615 -3.75 -0.70 -50.93
CA GLU A 615 -3.69 -1.51 -52.15
C GLU A 615 -2.49 -1.14 -53.05
N GLN A 616 -2.04 0.12 -52.98
CA GLN A 616 -0.92 0.63 -53.76
C GLN A 616 0.10 1.30 -52.86
N LEU A 617 1.33 0.78 -52.89
CA LEU A 617 2.47 1.35 -52.19
C LEU A 617 3.36 2.07 -53.19
N LYS A 618 3.49 3.39 -53.03
CA LYS A 618 4.45 4.18 -53.79
C LYS A 618 5.83 4.07 -53.14
N ALA A 619 6.78 3.49 -53.86
CA ALA A 619 8.11 3.21 -53.32
C ALA A 619 9.00 4.46 -53.17
N TRP A 620 8.87 5.45 -54.06
CA TRP A 620 9.55 6.75 -53.99
C TRP A 620 8.81 7.80 -54.85
N ASP A 621 8.96 9.08 -54.49
CA ASP A 621 8.49 10.21 -55.31
C ASP A 621 9.55 10.64 -56.33
N ARG A 622 10.82 10.69 -55.89
CA ARG A 622 11.96 11.09 -56.70
C ARG A 622 13.10 10.07 -56.53
N PRO A 623 13.75 9.59 -57.60
CA PRO A 623 14.84 8.62 -57.49
C PRO A 623 16.00 9.08 -56.59
N ALA A 624 16.24 10.39 -56.47
CA ALA A 624 17.24 10.95 -55.55
C ALA A 624 17.01 10.58 -54.07
N GLN A 625 15.76 10.32 -53.67
CA GLN A 625 15.43 9.87 -52.31
C GLN A 625 16.07 8.52 -51.99
N LEU A 626 16.19 7.61 -52.98
CA LEU A 626 16.80 6.30 -52.79
C LEU A 626 18.27 6.41 -52.38
N VAL A 627 18.99 7.41 -52.88
CA VAL A 627 20.40 7.64 -52.52
C VAL A 627 20.52 8.05 -51.06
N ALA A 628 19.67 8.99 -50.61
CA ALA A 628 19.65 9.43 -49.21
C ALA A 628 19.23 8.27 -48.27
N VAL A 629 18.19 7.51 -48.62
CA VAL A 629 17.75 6.34 -47.86
C VAL A 629 18.84 5.27 -47.80
N ALA A 630 19.51 4.97 -48.91
CA ALA A 630 20.61 4.00 -48.93
C ALA A 630 21.75 4.46 -48.01
N ALA A 631 22.12 5.73 -48.03
CA ALA A 631 23.12 6.30 -47.12
C ALA A 631 22.71 6.15 -45.65
N ILE A 632 21.45 6.47 -45.30
CA ILE A 632 20.90 6.32 -43.94
C ILE A 632 20.93 4.85 -43.49
N CYS A 633 20.48 3.92 -44.33
CA CYS A 633 20.45 2.49 -44.03
C CYS A 633 21.86 1.95 -43.77
N VAL A 634 22.81 2.25 -44.66
CA VAL A 634 24.21 1.84 -44.52
C VAL A 634 24.82 2.44 -43.25
N ALA A 635 24.62 3.74 -43.02
CA ALA A 635 25.14 4.43 -41.84
C ALA A 635 24.56 3.84 -40.54
N SER A 636 23.26 3.55 -40.49
CA SER A 636 22.57 2.98 -39.33
C SER A 636 23.05 1.56 -39.01
N VAL A 637 23.21 0.69 -40.02
CA VAL A 637 23.74 -0.67 -39.84
C VAL A 637 25.19 -0.63 -39.37
N LEU A 638 26.01 0.24 -39.95
CA LEU A 638 27.40 0.41 -39.54
C LEU A 638 27.51 1.02 -38.13
N ALA A 639 26.61 1.93 -37.75
CA ALA A 639 26.55 2.54 -36.42
C ALA A 639 26.21 1.47 -35.37
N ALA A 640 25.17 0.67 -35.61
CA ALA A 640 24.75 -0.42 -34.73
C ALA A 640 25.84 -1.51 -34.55
N ARG A 641 26.70 -1.70 -35.57
CA ARG A 641 27.86 -2.62 -35.51
C ARG A 641 29.14 -1.97 -34.99
N SER A 642 29.17 -0.66 -34.80
CA SER A 642 30.39 0.06 -34.42
C SER A 642 30.81 -0.27 -32.99
N ARG A 643 32.09 -0.63 -32.83
CA ARG A 643 32.70 -0.86 -31.51
C ARG A 643 33.32 0.39 -30.90
N ARG A 644 33.57 1.42 -31.72
CA ARG A 644 34.19 2.68 -31.31
C ARG A 644 33.12 3.78 -31.25
N ARG A 645 33.10 4.54 -30.15
CA ARG A 645 32.09 5.57 -29.91
C ARG A 645 32.14 6.68 -30.95
N LEU A 646 33.33 7.19 -31.26
CA LEU A 646 33.52 8.24 -32.27
C LEU A 646 33.02 7.82 -33.66
N LYS A 647 33.33 6.58 -34.07
CA LYS A 647 32.80 6.01 -35.33
C LYS A 647 31.28 5.92 -35.31
N ALA A 648 30.68 5.52 -34.20
CA ALA A 648 29.22 5.44 -34.07
C ALA A 648 28.56 6.82 -34.19
N VAL A 649 29.10 7.83 -33.53
CA VAL A 649 28.57 9.20 -33.57
C VAL A 649 28.65 9.80 -34.97
N ILE A 650 29.78 9.63 -35.67
CA ILE A 650 29.91 10.12 -37.06
C ILE A 650 28.90 9.42 -37.98
N LEU A 651 28.70 8.10 -37.82
CA LEU A 651 27.73 7.36 -38.63
C LEU A 651 26.29 7.77 -38.33
N VAL A 652 25.94 8.02 -37.06
CA VAL A 652 24.63 8.60 -36.71
C VAL A 652 24.47 9.99 -37.35
N GLY A 653 25.52 10.80 -37.38
CA GLY A 653 25.53 12.09 -38.06
C GLY A 653 25.25 11.98 -39.56
N ILE A 654 25.83 11.00 -40.24
CA ILE A 654 25.54 10.75 -41.67
C ILE A 654 24.05 10.43 -41.87
N ALA A 655 23.41 9.69 -40.96
CA ALA A 655 21.97 9.45 -41.02
C ALA A 655 21.17 10.75 -40.81
N GLY A 656 21.59 11.62 -39.89
CA GLY A 656 20.99 12.93 -39.66
C GLY A 656 21.06 13.87 -40.88
N TYR A 657 22.22 13.97 -41.53
CA TYR A 657 22.37 14.71 -42.78
C TYR A 657 21.58 14.07 -43.93
N GLY A 658 21.50 12.74 -43.98
CA GLY A 658 20.64 12.04 -44.92
C GLY A 658 19.16 12.42 -44.75
N ASN A 659 18.68 12.53 -43.51
CA ASN A 659 17.33 13.01 -43.22
C ASN A 659 17.12 14.46 -43.66
N ALA A 660 18.11 15.35 -43.50
CA ALA A 660 18.02 16.71 -44.00
C ALA A 660 17.88 16.77 -45.53
N VAL A 661 18.62 15.92 -46.26
CA VAL A 661 18.45 15.78 -47.71
C VAL A 661 17.05 15.28 -48.06
N LEU A 662 16.51 14.33 -47.29
CA LEU A 662 15.13 13.89 -47.48
C LEU A 662 14.12 15.02 -47.26
N PHE A 663 14.25 15.83 -46.20
CA PHE A 663 13.37 16.98 -45.98
C PHE A 663 13.43 17.98 -47.15
N LEU A 664 14.63 18.27 -47.65
CA LEU A 664 14.79 19.15 -48.80
C LEU A 664 14.13 18.57 -50.06
N LEU A 665 14.31 17.27 -50.32
CA LEU A 665 13.67 16.57 -51.45
C LEU A 665 12.15 16.49 -51.33
N HIS A 666 11.58 16.63 -50.14
CA HIS A 666 10.13 16.74 -49.91
C HIS A 666 9.63 18.19 -49.93
N GLY A 667 10.50 19.18 -50.17
CA GLY A 667 10.11 20.59 -50.23
C GLY A 667 9.99 21.26 -48.85
N ALA A 668 10.67 20.74 -47.82
CA ALA A 668 10.70 21.32 -46.47
C ALA A 668 12.09 21.97 -46.18
N PRO A 669 12.40 23.14 -46.77
CA PRO A 669 13.71 23.77 -46.64
C PRO A 669 14.03 24.23 -45.20
N ASP A 670 13.03 24.72 -44.44
CA ASP A 670 13.21 25.11 -43.02
C ASP A 670 13.61 23.92 -42.14
N LEU A 671 12.93 22.77 -42.31
CA LEU A 671 13.27 21.54 -41.60
C LEU A 671 14.66 21.02 -42.01
N ALA A 672 15.00 21.11 -43.30
CA ALA A 672 16.32 20.70 -43.76
C ALA A 672 17.43 21.59 -43.15
N LEU A 673 17.24 22.91 -43.14
CA LEU A 673 18.19 23.86 -42.56
C LEU A 673 18.37 23.60 -41.06
N THR A 674 17.27 23.54 -40.30
CA THR A 674 17.30 23.28 -38.86
C THR A 674 17.91 21.92 -38.53
N GLN A 675 17.58 20.86 -39.27
CA GLN A 675 18.17 19.53 -39.09
C GLN A 675 19.70 19.54 -39.29
N VAL A 676 20.20 20.21 -40.34
CA VAL A 676 21.65 20.36 -40.58
C VAL A 676 22.34 21.07 -39.40
N LEU A 677 21.73 22.15 -38.92
CA LEU A 677 22.27 22.96 -37.83
C LEU A 677 22.27 22.18 -36.51
N VAL A 678 21.15 21.52 -36.16
CA VAL A 678 21.02 20.70 -34.94
C VAL A 678 21.97 19.51 -34.99
N GLU A 679 22.10 18.82 -36.13
CA GLU A 679 23.02 17.69 -36.28
C GLU A 679 24.47 18.14 -36.10
N THR A 680 24.84 19.29 -36.67
CA THR A 680 26.19 19.87 -36.50
C THR A 680 26.49 20.16 -35.03
N ILE A 681 25.58 20.82 -34.32
CA ILE A 681 25.75 21.13 -32.89
C ILE A 681 25.82 19.84 -32.06
N THR A 682 24.90 18.91 -32.28
CA THR A 682 24.82 17.65 -31.53
C THR A 682 26.07 16.81 -31.72
N LEU A 683 26.61 16.75 -32.95
CA LEU A 683 27.87 16.07 -33.23
C LEU A 683 29.01 16.70 -32.44
N VAL A 684 29.12 18.03 -32.42
CA VAL A 684 30.19 18.69 -31.65
C VAL A 684 30.02 18.45 -30.15
N VAL A 685 28.82 18.62 -29.60
CA VAL A 685 28.54 18.37 -28.17
C VAL A 685 28.87 16.92 -27.80
N MET A 686 28.45 15.96 -28.62
CA MET A 686 28.75 14.55 -28.41
C MET A 686 30.25 14.28 -28.48
N VAL A 687 30.99 14.90 -29.41
CA VAL A 687 32.46 14.82 -29.47
C VAL A 687 33.11 15.39 -28.22
N LEU A 688 32.62 16.52 -27.69
CA LEU A 688 33.11 17.10 -26.43
C LEU A 688 32.91 16.13 -25.26
N VAL A 689 31.73 15.53 -25.13
CA VAL A 689 31.43 14.52 -24.09
C VAL A 689 32.27 13.25 -24.26
N LEU A 690 32.45 12.79 -25.51
CA LEU A 690 33.24 11.59 -25.80
C LEU A 690 34.71 11.71 -25.44
N ARG A 691 35.27 12.93 -25.31
CA ARG A 691 36.65 13.14 -24.81
C ARG A 691 36.87 12.56 -23.40
N ARG A 692 35.80 12.37 -22.63
CA ARG A 692 35.84 11.82 -21.26
C ARG A 692 35.44 10.36 -21.15
N LEU A 693 34.87 9.79 -22.20
CA LEU A 693 34.40 8.41 -22.20
C LEU A 693 35.44 7.49 -22.86
N PRO A 694 35.53 6.22 -22.46
CA PRO A 694 36.43 5.26 -23.10
C PRO A 694 36.08 5.13 -24.59
N ALA A 695 37.11 5.03 -25.44
CA ALA A 695 36.96 4.99 -26.90
C ALA A 695 36.07 3.83 -27.39
N TYR A 696 35.98 2.75 -26.61
CA TYR A 696 35.19 1.56 -26.89
C TYR A 696 33.96 1.46 -25.98
N PHE A 697 32.90 0.80 -26.45
CA PHE A 697 31.78 0.43 -25.60
C PHE A 697 32.21 -0.65 -24.60
N SER A 698 31.99 -0.39 -23.30
CA SER A 698 32.51 -1.20 -22.18
C SER A 698 31.73 -2.49 -21.90
N ASN A 699 30.46 -2.57 -22.30
CA ASN A 699 29.61 -3.72 -21.98
C ASN A 699 29.62 -4.78 -23.08
N ARG A 700 30.00 -6.01 -22.71
CA ARG A 700 29.86 -7.22 -23.53
C ARG A 700 28.63 -8.01 -23.05
N PRO A 701 27.43 -7.82 -23.64
CA PRO A 701 26.28 -8.63 -23.27
C PRO A 701 26.53 -10.10 -23.66
N LEU A 702 25.99 -11.03 -22.87
CA LEU A 702 25.93 -12.46 -23.20
C LEU A 702 25.35 -12.66 -24.61
N ALA A 703 25.83 -13.68 -25.34
CA ALA A 703 25.42 -13.93 -26.72
C ALA A 703 23.89 -14.08 -26.87
N ALA A 704 23.22 -14.76 -25.93
CA ALA A 704 21.77 -14.89 -25.91
C ALA A 704 21.04 -13.54 -25.78
N SER A 705 21.54 -12.63 -24.93
CA SER A 705 20.94 -11.29 -24.78
C SER A 705 21.04 -10.46 -26.06
N ARG A 706 22.09 -10.67 -26.88
CA ARG A 706 22.24 -9.99 -28.16
C ARG A 706 21.14 -10.38 -29.14
N TRP A 707 20.84 -11.67 -29.25
CA TRP A 707 19.79 -12.16 -30.17
C TRP A 707 18.40 -11.71 -29.74
N VAL A 708 18.10 -11.70 -28.44
CA VAL A 708 16.83 -11.17 -27.92
C VAL A 708 16.69 -9.68 -28.25
N ARG A 709 17.72 -8.86 -28.01
CA ARG A 709 17.69 -7.42 -28.35
C ARG A 709 17.53 -7.19 -29.85
N LEU A 710 18.18 -8.00 -30.68
CA LEU A 710 18.03 -7.94 -32.13
C LEU A 710 16.60 -8.31 -32.55
N GLY A 711 16.04 -9.38 -31.99
CA GLY A 711 14.66 -9.80 -32.25
C GLY A 711 13.64 -8.73 -31.88
N ILE A 712 13.78 -8.13 -30.68
CA ILE A 712 12.93 -7.00 -30.25
C ILE A 712 13.10 -5.82 -31.21
N GLY A 713 14.34 -5.43 -31.54
CA GLY A 713 14.61 -4.32 -32.46
C GLY A 713 14.01 -4.52 -33.85
N LEU A 714 14.11 -5.74 -34.40
CA LEU A 714 13.52 -6.08 -35.69
C LEU A 714 11.99 -6.08 -35.63
N ALA A 715 11.39 -6.63 -34.57
CA ALA A 715 9.95 -6.61 -34.39
C ALA A 715 9.41 -5.17 -34.29
N VAL A 716 10.08 -4.31 -33.53
CA VAL A 716 9.75 -2.87 -33.45
C VAL A 716 9.89 -2.22 -34.82
N ALA A 717 10.95 -2.50 -35.57
CA ALA A 717 11.14 -1.94 -36.91
C ALA A 717 10.00 -2.33 -37.87
N VAL A 718 9.58 -3.60 -37.86
CA VAL A 718 8.46 -4.09 -38.67
C VAL A 718 7.15 -3.40 -38.28
N VAL A 719 6.88 -3.29 -36.97
CA VAL A 719 5.67 -2.62 -36.46
C VAL A 719 5.66 -1.13 -36.83
N MET A 720 6.79 -0.42 -36.64
CA MET A 720 6.90 0.99 -37.01
C MET A 720 6.78 1.23 -38.52
N MET A 721 7.31 0.31 -39.33
CA MET A 721 7.14 0.35 -40.79
C MET A 721 5.67 0.15 -41.17
N GLY A 722 4.98 -0.81 -40.55
CA GLY A 722 3.54 -1.00 -40.71
C GLY A 722 2.75 0.26 -40.33
N PHE A 723 3.08 0.89 -39.19
CA PHE A 723 2.45 2.15 -38.78
C PHE A 723 2.66 3.26 -39.80
N ALA A 724 3.87 3.42 -40.32
CA ALA A 724 4.15 4.43 -41.35
C ALA A 724 3.33 4.20 -42.64
N VAL A 725 3.07 2.95 -42.99
CA VAL A 725 2.27 2.55 -44.16
C VAL A 725 0.77 2.76 -43.94
N VAL A 726 0.27 2.43 -42.76
CA VAL A 726 -1.17 2.40 -42.46
C VAL A 726 -1.70 3.73 -41.93
N ALA A 727 -0.89 4.52 -41.23
CA ALA A 727 -1.32 5.80 -40.64
C ALA A 727 -1.94 6.79 -41.65
N PRO A 728 -1.48 6.91 -42.91
CA PRO A 728 -2.14 7.76 -43.90
C PRO A 728 -3.59 7.37 -44.21
N LEU A 729 -3.95 6.09 -44.06
CA LEU A 729 -5.31 5.58 -44.29
C LEU A 729 -6.30 6.00 -43.19
N ALA A 730 -5.80 6.46 -42.04
CA ALA A 730 -6.65 6.96 -40.95
C ALA A 730 -7.23 8.36 -41.23
N ARG A 731 -6.85 9.01 -42.35
CA ARG A 731 -7.38 10.32 -42.72
C ARG A 731 -8.82 10.19 -43.22
N VAL A 732 -9.76 10.70 -42.43
CA VAL A 732 -11.20 10.71 -42.75
C VAL A 732 -11.75 12.09 -43.12
N ALA A 733 -10.98 13.15 -42.90
CA ALA A 733 -11.36 14.54 -43.18
C ALA A 733 -10.34 15.20 -44.10
N THR A 734 -10.76 16.29 -44.76
CA THR A 734 -9.87 17.15 -45.54
C THR A 734 -8.75 17.70 -44.65
N PRO A 735 -7.47 17.61 -45.05
CA PRO A 735 -6.37 18.12 -44.24
C PRO A 735 -6.45 19.65 -44.07
N ILE A 736 -6.23 20.13 -42.85
CA ILE A 736 -6.17 21.57 -42.55
C ILE A 736 -5.05 22.30 -43.31
N SER A 737 -4.06 21.57 -43.84
CA SER A 737 -2.97 22.12 -44.64
C SER A 737 -3.43 22.76 -45.95
N VAL A 738 -4.67 22.52 -46.39
CA VAL A 738 -5.24 23.15 -47.59
C VAL A 738 -5.42 24.66 -47.39
N ASP A 739 -5.78 25.09 -46.16
CA ASP A 739 -6.08 26.49 -45.86
C ASP A 739 -4.82 27.28 -45.43
N PHE A 740 -3.76 26.57 -45.00
CA PHE A 740 -2.53 27.17 -44.46
C PHE A 740 -1.83 28.20 -45.38
N PRO A 741 -1.79 28.05 -46.72
CA PRO A 741 -1.21 29.09 -47.58
C PRO A 741 -1.96 30.43 -47.52
N ALA A 742 -3.29 30.39 -47.43
CA ALA A 742 -4.11 31.60 -47.32
C ALA A 742 -3.99 32.18 -45.91
N GLU A 743 -4.16 31.36 -44.88
CA GLU A 743 -4.02 31.77 -43.48
C GLU A 743 -2.63 32.35 -43.17
N ALA A 744 -1.56 31.78 -43.72
CA ALA A 744 -0.22 32.30 -43.50
C ALA A 744 -0.07 33.74 -44.03
N TYR A 745 -0.74 34.07 -45.13
CA TYR A 745 -0.67 35.40 -45.74
C TYR A 745 -1.68 36.38 -45.15
N GLU A 746 -2.93 35.94 -44.96
CA GLU A 746 -4.04 36.80 -44.50
C GLU A 746 -4.03 37.02 -42.99
N PHE A 747 -3.81 35.96 -42.21
CA PHE A 747 -3.76 36.02 -40.75
C PHE A 747 -2.35 36.30 -40.24
N GLY A 748 -1.35 35.61 -40.79
CA GLY A 748 0.03 35.69 -40.32
C GLY A 748 0.90 36.74 -41.02
N HIS A 749 0.41 37.40 -42.08
CA HIS A 749 1.12 38.43 -42.85
C HIS A 749 2.47 38.00 -43.48
N GLY A 750 2.67 36.70 -43.68
CA GLY A 750 3.94 36.14 -44.17
C GLY A 750 3.81 35.19 -45.35
N LYS A 751 4.90 35.01 -46.09
CA LYS A 751 4.97 34.05 -47.21
C LYS A 751 5.53 32.70 -46.80
N ASN A 752 6.29 32.63 -45.71
CA ASN A 752 6.82 31.38 -45.21
C ASN A 752 5.78 30.67 -44.34
N ILE A 753 5.03 29.75 -44.94
CA ILE A 753 3.98 28.97 -44.26
C ILE A 753 4.51 28.28 -42.99
N VAL A 754 5.74 27.74 -43.01
CA VAL A 754 6.30 27.02 -41.86
C VAL A 754 6.60 27.98 -40.72
N ASN A 755 7.34 29.07 -40.98
CA ASN A 755 7.71 30.02 -39.94
C ASN A 755 6.45 30.67 -39.34
N VAL A 756 5.53 31.14 -40.18
CA VAL A 756 4.24 31.73 -39.75
C VAL A 756 3.41 30.73 -38.94
N THR A 757 3.42 29.44 -39.31
CA THR A 757 2.75 28.43 -38.48
C THR A 757 3.38 28.32 -37.09
N LEU A 758 4.71 28.40 -36.98
CA LEU A 758 5.42 28.27 -35.71
C LEU A 758 5.29 29.51 -34.82
N VAL A 759 5.27 30.72 -35.39
CA VAL A 759 5.32 31.96 -34.60
C VAL A 759 3.97 32.69 -34.49
N ASP A 760 3.01 32.37 -35.35
CA ASP A 760 1.68 32.99 -35.38
C ASP A 760 0.57 31.95 -35.14
N ILE A 761 0.29 31.09 -36.12
CA ILE A 761 -0.90 30.20 -36.11
C ILE A 761 -0.86 29.20 -34.94
N ARG A 762 0.31 28.61 -34.68
CA ARG A 762 0.54 27.62 -33.61
C ARG A 762 1.68 28.06 -32.68
N ALA A 763 1.77 29.36 -32.42
CA ALA A 763 2.76 29.99 -31.53
C ALA A 763 2.91 29.32 -30.15
N TRP A 764 1.83 28.73 -29.64
CA TRP A 764 1.83 27.97 -28.38
C TRP A 764 2.75 26.73 -28.39
N ASP A 765 2.89 26.06 -29.54
CA ASP A 765 3.79 24.90 -29.65
C ASP A 765 5.24 25.37 -29.50
N THR A 766 5.63 26.45 -30.17
CA THR A 766 6.97 27.04 -30.07
C THR A 766 7.26 27.61 -28.67
N MET A 767 6.26 28.20 -28.00
CA MET A 767 6.37 28.61 -26.60
C MET A 767 6.67 27.42 -25.67
N GLY A 768 6.00 26.28 -25.91
CA GLY A 768 6.25 25.03 -25.20
C GLY A 768 7.66 24.50 -25.45
N GLU A 769 8.11 24.48 -26.70
CA GLU A 769 9.44 24.01 -27.10
C GLU A 769 10.57 24.82 -26.44
N ILE A 770 10.52 26.16 -26.50
CA ILE A 770 11.56 27.00 -25.87
C ILE A 770 11.57 26.86 -24.34
N SER A 771 10.41 26.57 -23.73
CA SER A 771 10.31 26.27 -22.30
C SER A 771 10.97 24.93 -21.96
N VAL A 772 10.81 23.91 -22.81
CA VAL A 772 11.50 22.62 -22.68
C VAL A 772 13.02 22.79 -22.83
N LEU A 773 13.49 23.59 -23.78
CA LEU A 773 14.91 23.90 -23.94
C LEU A 773 15.49 24.57 -22.69
N LEU A 774 14.76 25.52 -22.10
CA LEU A 774 15.16 26.15 -20.84
C LEU A 774 15.26 25.14 -19.69
N ALA A 775 14.26 24.27 -19.55
CA ALA A 775 14.26 23.24 -18.52
C ALA A 775 15.42 22.25 -18.72
N ALA A 776 15.70 21.85 -19.96
CA ALA A 776 16.82 20.99 -20.30
C ALA A 776 18.16 21.66 -19.99
N ALA A 777 18.36 22.93 -20.39
CA ALA A 777 19.56 23.72 -20.08
C ALA A 777 19.80 23.79 -18.57
N THR A 778 18.77 24.22 -17.83
CA THR A 778 18.84 24.39 -16.38
C THR A 778 19.08 23.05 -15.67
N GLY A 779 18.48 21.95 -16.15
CA GLY A 779 18.70 20.60 -15.63
C GLY A 779 20.14 20.13 -15.84
N VAL A 780 20.69 20.32 -17.05
CA VAL A 780 22.09 20.01 -17.36
C VAL A 780 23.03 20.84 -16.48
N ALA A 781 22.83 22.16 -16.42
CA ALA A 781 23.62 23.04 -15.57
C ALA A 781 23.54 22.62 -14.09
N SER A 782 22.36 22.28 -13.58
CA SER A 782 22.18 21.86 -12.20
C SER A 782 22.88 20.54 -11.89
N LEU A 783 22.84 19.56 -12.80
CA LEU A 783 23.54 18.28 -12.63
C LEU A 783 25.07 18.42 -12.67
N VAL A 784 25.58 19.33 -13.50
CA VAL A 784 27.03 19.56 -13.65
C VAL A 784 27.58 20.41 -12.50
N PHE A 785 26.85 21.42 -12.04
CA PHE A 785 27.31 22.39 -11.02
C PHE A 785 26.91 22.05 -9.57
N LEU A 786 26.59 20.79 -9.27
CA LEU A 786 26.15 20.31 -7.94
C LEU A 786 27.06 20.70 -6.75
N ARG A 787 28.32 21.10 -6.98
CA ARG A 787 29.27 21.46 -5.90
C ARG A 787 29.94 22.84 -6.01
N THR A 788 29.86 23.55 -7.13
CA THR A 788 30.36 24.94 -7.24
C THR A 788 29.55 25.70 -8.29
N ARG A 789 28.65 26.59 -7.86
CA ARG A 789 28.07 27.64 -8.71
C ARG A 789 29.10 28.75 -8.93
N SER A 790 30.15 28.50 -9.71
CA SER A 790 30.98 29.62 -10.19
C SER A 790 30.42 30.09 -11.53
N GLY A 791 29.46 31.01 -11.48
CA GLY A 791 28.90 31.68 -12.65
C GLY A 791 29.87 32.66 -13.34
N GLU A 792 31.16 32.62 -13.01
CA GLU A 792 32.14 33.62 -13.42
C GLU A 792 32.46 33.49 -14.93
N ILE A 793 32.36 34.61 -15.66
CA ILE A 793 32.71 34.67 -17.09
C ILE A 793 34.23 34.73 -17.19
N LEU A 794 34.85 33.62 -17.62
CA LEU A 794 36.29 33.52 -17.78
C LEU A 794 36.78 34.39 -18.96
N ARG A 795 37.58 35.41 -18.67
CA ARG A 795 38.13 36.35 -19.67
C ARG A 795 39.65 36.21 -19.83
N ALA A 796 40.18 36.62 -20.97
CA ALA A 796 41.60 36.53 -21.28
C ALA A 796 42.45 37.42 -20.36
N SER A 797 41.91 38.54 -19.88
CA SER A 797 42.58 39.46 -18.95
C SER A 797 42.86 38.84 -17.57
N GLY A 798 42.07 37.85 -17.14
CA GLY A 798 42.23 37.13 -15.88
C GLY A 798 43.05 35.84 -15.99
N ALA A 799 43.48 35.45 -17.19
CA ALA A 799 44.20 34.21 -17.44
C ALA A 799 45.72 34.38 -17.23
N LYS A 800 46.34 33.47 -16.47
CA LYS A 800 47.82 33.39 -16.43
C LYS A 800 48.34 32.94 -17.80
N PRO A 801 49.40 33.56 -18.36
CA PRO A 801 50.02 33.10 -19.61
C PRO A 801 50.40 31.63 -19.51
N ALA A 802 50.18 30.86 -20.58
CA ALA A 802 50.62 29.47 -20.64
C ALA A 802 52.17 29.44 -20.72
N THR A 803 52.83 29.53 -19.57
CA THR A 803 54.28 29.36 -19.47
C THR A 803 54.65 27.92 -19.81
N THR A 804 55.77 27.74 -20.50
CA THR A 804 56.36 26.46 -20.96
C THR A 804 56.69 25.44 -19.87
N ALA A 805 56.28 25.68 -18.62
CA ALA A 805 56.56 24.84 -17.45
C ALA A 805 55.33 24.02 -17.02
N SER A 806 55.03 22.95 -17.77
CA SER A 806 54.40 21.74 -17.22
C SER A 806 54.71 20.57 -18.15
N GLY A 807 55.76 19.85 -17.79
CA GLY A 807 56.26 18.67 -18.51
C GLY A 807 55.49 17.38 -18.23
N SER A 808 54.22 17.40 -17.81
CA SER A 808 53.43 16.17 -17.67
C SER A 808 52.51 15.96 -18.89
N GLY A 809 53.03 15.18 -19.84
CA GLY A 809 52.31 14.82 -21.06
C GLY A 809 51.02 14.05 -20.79
N VAL A 810 49.89 14.56 -21.31
CA VAL A 810 48.66 13.77 -21.55
C VAL A 810 48.88 12.73 -22.67
N TRP A 811 50.02 12.80 -23.37
CA TRP A 811 50.49 11.84 -24.35
C TRP A 811 51.89 11.35 -23.97
N SER A 812 51.96 10.41 -23.02
CA SER A 812 53.10 9.52 -22.75
C SER A 812 52.43 8.23 -22.27
N GLU A 813 52.54 7.07 -22.90
CA GLU A 813 53.59 6.46 -23.71
C GLU A 813 52.94 5.69 -24.87
N GLY A 814 53.53 5.69 -26.07
CA GLY A 814 53.20 4.66 -27.08
C GLY A 814 53.27 5.02 -28.56
N SER A 815 53.26 6.29 -28.96
CA SER A 815 53.48 6.64 -30.37
C SER A 815 54.89 7.21 -30.56
N ALA A 816 55.75 6.44 -31.23
CA ALA A 816 57.02 6.91 -31.75
C ALA A 816 56.76 8.07 -32.73
N ASP A 817 56.88 9.30 -32.24
CA ASP A 817 56.89 10.52 -33.06
C ASP A 817 58.35 10.83 -33.44
N PRO A 818 58.78 10.56 -34.68
CA PRO A 818 60.16 10.79 -35.12
C PRO A 818 60.54 12.29 -35.14
N GLY A 819 59.59 13.22 -34.97
CA GLY A 819 59.83 14.66 -34.90
C GLY A 819 60.09 15.22 -33.50
N ALA A 820 60.10 14.38 -32.45
CA ALA A 820 60.27 14.85 -31.07
C ALA A 820 61.71 15.34 -30.77
N ALA A 821 62.71 14.80 -31.47
CA ALA A 821 64.13 15.17 -31.28
C ALA A 821 64.47 16.54 -31.90
N LEU A 822 63.82 16.92 -33.01
CA LEU A 822 64.00 18.21 -33.67
C LEU A 822 63.40 19.38 -32.86
N ARG A 823 62.39 19.11 -32.02
CA ARG A 823 61.70 20.11 -31.19
C ARG A 823 62.38 20.44 -29.86
N ARG A 824 63.38 19.66 -29.41
CA ARG A 824 64.13 19.90 -28.17
C ARG A 824 65.31 20.86 -28.31
N ARG A 825 65.65 21.31 -29.53
CA ARG A 825 66.78 22.21 -29.72
C ARG A 825 66.35 23.66 -29.52
N GLY A 826 66.61 24.15 -28.30
CA GLY A 826 66.89 25.53 -27.94
C GLY A 826 65.92 26.60 -28.47
N VAL A 827 64.87 26.89 -27.71
CA VAL A 827 64.21 28.20 -27.75
C VAL A 827 64.34 28.81 -26.37
N THR A 828 65.36 29.66 -26.20
CA THR A 828 65.51 30.54 -25.05
C THR A 828 64.44 31.63 -25.12
N GLU A 829 63.89 31.99 -23.97
CA GLU A 829 62.71 32.86 -23.77
C GLU A 829 62.83 34.28 -24.35
N LYS A 830 64.02 34.68 -24.82
CA LYS A 830 64.31 36.02 -25.35
C LYS A 830 64.12 36.19 -26.87
N ASP A 831 63.94 35.11 -27.63
CA ASP A 831 63.77 35.17 -29.10
C ASP A 831 62.43 34.58 -29.57
N GLN A 832 61.34 34.77 -28.81
CA GLN A 832 60.03 34.49 -29.38
C GLN A 832 59.66 35.63 -30.35
N PRO A 833 59.60 35.40 -31.67
CA PRO A 833 58.95 36.37 -32.55
C PRO A 833 57.55 36.60 -31.99
N ARG A 834 57.09 37.85 -31.96
CA ARG A 834 55.70 38.22 -31.64
C ARG A 834 54.77 37.36 -32.50
N MET A 835 54.39 36.17 -32.02
CA MET A 835 53.55 35.25 -32.77
C MET A 835 52.22 35.98 -32.92
N LEU A 836 51.88 36.28 -34.19
CA LEU A 836 50.65 36.96 -34.55
C LEU A 836 49.48 36.16 -33.97
N VAL A 837 48.82 36.75 -32.98
CA VAL A 837 47.67 36.17 -32.30
C VAL A 837 46.44 36.66 -33.03
N TRP A 838 45.71 35.74 -33.67
CA TRP A 838 44.56 36.07 -34.51
C TRP A 838 43.24 36.12 -33.73
N LEU A 839 43.18 35.47 -32.57
CA LEU A 839 42.05 35.46 -31.63
C LEU A 839 42.46 36.00 -30.25
N SER A 840 41.57 36.73 -29.56
CA SER A 840 41.84 37.45 -28.31
C SER A 840 42.52 36.63 -27.21
N ALA A 841 42.08 35.39 -27.00
CA ALA A 841 42.60 34.49 -25.97
C ALA A 841 43.60 33.46 -26.51
N GLY A 842 44.06 33.57 -27.75
CA GLY A 842 45.00 32.59 -28.34
C GLY A 842 46.30 32.40 -27.54
N ARG A 843 46.72 33.40 -26.75
CA ARG A 843 47.88 33.32 -25.84
C ARG A 843 47.67 32.43 -24.61
N THR A 844 46.42 32.03 -24.33
CA THR A 844 46.06 31.18 -23.18
C THR A 844 46.22 29.68 -23.48
N LEU A 845 46.38 29.30 -24.75
CA LEU A 845 46.61 27.93 -25.20
C LEU A 845 48.11 27.65 -25.38
N ALA A 846 48.55 26.46 -24.97
CA ALA A 846 49.93 26.01 -25.18
C ALA A 846 50.27 25.99 -26.69
N PRO A 847 51.46 26.44 -27.13
CA PRO A 847 51.83 26.56 -28.55
C PRO A 847 51.64 25.27 -29.37
N GLN A 848 51.79 24.11 -28.75
CA GLN A 848 51.64 22.79 -29.40
C GLN A 848 50.18 22.43 -29.69
N ARG A 849 49.22 23.15 -29.12
CA ARG A 849 47.77 22.93 -29.30
C ARG A 849 47.10 23.98 -30.19
N ARG A 850 47.86 24.98 -30.68
CA ARG A 850 47.33 26.05 -31.53
C ARG A 850 47.39 25.65 -33.00
N SER A 851 46.30 25.91 -33.72
CA SER A 851 46.25 25.80 -35.18
C SER A 851 46.00 27.18 -35.78
N VAL A 852 47.05 27.79 -36.35
CA VAL A 852 46.97 29.13 -36.95
C VAL A 852 45.94 29.17 -38.07
N ILE A 853 45.87 28.11 -38.88
CA ILE A 853 44.88 27.98 -39.96
C ILE A 853 43.46 28.03 -39.37
N PHE A 854 43.21 27.31 -38.29
CA PHE A 854 41.89 27.28 -37.66
C PHE A 854 41.53 28.60 -36.99
N GLU A 855 42.49 29.30 -36.34
CA GLU A 855 42.29 30.63 -35.77
C GLU A 855 41.90 31.67 -36.85
N VAL A 856 42.61 31.68 -37.99
CA VAL A 856 42.35 32.60 -39.10
C VAL A 856 40.99 32.33 -39.73
N VAL A 857 40.69 31.07 -40.05
CA VAL A 857 39.40 30.65 -40.63
C VAL A 857 38.25 31.02 -39.68
N THR A 858 38.40 30.76 -38.39
CA THR A 858 37.41 31.10 -37.37
C THR A 858 37.11 32.60 -37.34
N ARG A 859 38.14 33.46 -37.39
CA ARG A 859 37.96 34.92 -37.36
C ARG A 859 37.16 35.43 -38.56
N VAL A 860 37.44 34.90 -39.76
CA VAL A 860 36.74 35.30 -40.99
C VAL A 860 35.31 34.77 -40.99
N LEU A 861 35.13 33.48 -40.69
CA LEU A 861 33.80 32.85 -40.70
C LEU A 861 32.87 33.39 -39.62
N PHE A 862 33.38 33.73 -38.43
CA PHE A 862 32.54 34.18 -37.33
C PHE A 862 31.65 35.36 -37.72
N HIS A 863 32.24 36.43 -38.27
CA HIS A 863 31.49 37.63 -38.65
C HIS A 863 30.49 37.33 -39.78
N ALA A 864 30.89 36.53 -40.78
CA ALA A 864 30.00 36.11 -41.86
C ALA A 864 28.80 35.30 -41.34
N MET A 865 29.02 34.40 -40.37
CA MET A 865 27.96 33.62 -39.74
C MET A 865 27.01 34.48 -38.90
N ILE A 866 27.52 35.49 -38.20
CA ILE A 866 26.65 36.43 -37.45
C ILE A 866 25.76 37.22 -38.41
N VAL A 867 26.32 37.75 -39.50
CA VAL A 867 25.53 38.47 -40.52
C VAL A 867 24.49 37.54 -41.15
N PHE A 868 24.87 36.31 -41.46
CA PHE A 868 23.94 35.31 -42.01
C PHE A 868 22.85 34.93 -41.01
N ALA A 869 23.15 34.81 -39.71
CA ALA A 869 22.15 34.55 -38.69
C ALA A 869 21.13 35.70 -38.58
N LEU A 870 21.60 36.95 -38.62
CA LEU A 870 20.71 38.11 -38.64
C LEU A 870 19.84 38.13 -39.90
N PHE A 871 20.40 37.80 -41.06
CA PHE A 871 19.64 37.63 -42.28
C PHE A 871 18.53 36.57 -42.14
N LEU A 872 18.84 35.39 -41.58
CA LEU A 872 17.85 34.34 -41.34
C LEU A 872 16.75 34.76 -40.34
N LEU A 873 17.11 35.55 -39.32
CA LEU A 873 16.16 36.07 -38.34
C LEU A 873 15.15 37.03 -39.00
N PHE A 874 15.63 38.01 -39.79
CA PHE A 874 14.76 39.00 -40.42
C PHE A 874 14.04 38.48 -41.66
N SER A 875 14.62 37.54 -42.39
CA SER A 875 14.00 36.96 -43.60
C SER A 875 13.01 35.83 -43.32
N GLY A 876 13.03 35.24 -42.10
CA GLY A 876 12.29 34.03 -41.74
C GLY A 876 10.79 34.08 -42.02
N HIS A 877 10.18 35.26 -41.95
CA HIS A 877 8.76 35.44 -42.21
C HIS A 877 8.37 35.26 -43.70
N ASN A 878 9.34 35.39 -44.61
CA ASN A 878 9.11 35.33 -46.06
C ASN A 878 9.99 34.32 -46.81
N ALA A 879 11.08 33.88 -46.20
CA ALA A 879 12.04 32.93 -46.74
C ALA A 879 12.44 31.91 -45.67
N PRO A 880 13.09 30.79 -46.04
CA PRO A 880 13.50 29.80 -45.08
C PRO A 880 14.45 30.39 -44.02
N GLY A 881 14.13 30.21 -42.73
CA GLY A 881 14.79 30.91 -41.64
C GLY A 881 13.93 30.99 -40.37
N GLY A 882 14.12 32.05 -39.59
CA GLY A 882 13.43 32.28 -38.31
C GLY A 882 14.37 32.32 -37.11
N GLY A 883 13.80 32.59 -35.93
CA GLY A 883 14.56 32.78 -34.69
C GLY A 883 15.37 31.55 -34.27
N PHE A 884 14.81 30.36 -34.46
CA PHE A 884 15.48 29.11 -34.10
C PHE A 884 16.72 28.82 -34.95
N ALA A 885 16.59 28.86 -36.29
CA ALA A 885 17.70 28.62 -37.20
C ALA A 885 18.81 29.66 -37.04
N ALA A 886 18.44 30.95 -36.93
CA ALA A 886 19.39 32.03 -36.64
C ALA A 886 20.16 31.78 -35.34
N GLY A 887 19.46 31.37 -34.27
CA GLY A 887 20.08 31.08 -32.98
C GLY A 887 21.07 29.92 -33.04
N LEU A 888 20.75 28.86 -33.78
CA LEU A 888 21.66 27.74 -33.99
C LEU A 888 22.91 28.14 -34.80
N VAL A 889 22.78 28.99 -35.83
CA VAL A 889 23.94 29.49 -36.60
C VAL A 889 24.89 30.27 -35.69
N VAL A 890 24.37 31.17 -34.86
CA VAL A 890 25.18 31.87 -33.84
C VAL A 890 25.79 30.87 -32.86
N GLY A 891 25.03 29.85 -32.44
CA GLY A 891 25.52 28.75 -31.64
C GLY A 891 26.74 28.06 -32.26
N ILE A 892 26.69 27.68 -33.54
CA ILE A 892 27.83 27.09 -34.26
C ILE A 892 29.00 28.09 -34.35
N ALA A 893 28.73 29.38 -34.59
CA ALA A 893 29.79 30.39 -34.61
C ALA A 893 30.53 30.47 -33.26
N LEU A 894 29.80 30.38 -32.15
CA LEU A 894 30.37 30.31 -30.80
C LEU A 894 31.11 29.00 -30.53
N ILE A 895 30.59 27.87 -31.01
CA ILE A 895 31.26 26.56 -30.94
C ILE A 895 32.62 26.62 -31.65
N VAL A 896 32.67 27.16 -32.86
CA VAL A 896 33.91 27.27 -33.64
C VAL A 896 34.94 28.15 -32.91
N ARG A 897 34.52 29.27 -32.31
CA ARG A 897 35.39 30.10 -31.46
C ARG A 897 35.88 29.35 -30.21
N TYR A 898 35.00 28.61 -29.55
CA TYR A 898 35.39 27.78 -28.41
C TYR A 898 36.40 26.69 -28.79
N LEU A 899 36.20 26.00 -29.92
CA LEU A 899 37.14 24.99 -30.40
C LEU A 899 38.51 25.59 -30.79
N ALA A 900 38.53 26.83 -31.31
CA ALA A 900 39.75 27.48 -31.77
C ALA A 900 40.56 28.13 -30.65
N GLY A 901 39.90 28.72 -29.65
CA GLY A 901 40.56 29.51 -28.59
C GLY A 901 40.28 29.08 -27.15
N GLY A 902 39.52 28.00 -26.94
CA GLY A 902 39.20 27.45 -25.62
C GLY A 902 38.21 28.31 -24.82
N ARG A 903 38.10 28.01 -23.51
CA ARG A 903 37.09 28.60 -22.60
C ARG A 903 37.19 30.13 -22.44
N TYR A 904 38.40 30.69 -22.51
CA TYR A 904 38.61 32.13 -22.38
C TYR A 904 38.22 32.89 -23.65
N GLU A 905 38.46 32.31 -24.84
CA GLU A 905 38.01 32.91 -26.11
C GLU A 905 36.49 32.93 -26.22
N LEU A 906 35.81 31.90 -25.70
CA LEU A 906 34.35 31.89 -25.61
C LEU A 906 33.82 33.02 -24.72
N GLY A 907 34.52 33.35 -23.63
CA GLY A 907 34.17 34.47 -22.74
C GLY A 907 34.38 35.84 -23.38
N GLU A 908 35.40 36.00 -24.22
CA GLU A 908 35.62 37.22 -25.03
C GLU A 908 34.62 37.34 -26.19
N ALA A 909 34.22 36.22 -26.78
CA ALA A 909 33.27 36.18 -27.89
C ALA A 909 31.84 36.52 -27.48
N ALA A 910 31.41 36.06 -26.29
CA ALA A 910 30.07 36.25 -25.77
C ALA A 910 30.14 36.60 -24.27
N PRO A 911 30.38 37.88 -23.92
CA PRO A 911 30.58 38.34 -22.54
C PRO A 911 29.27 38.48 -21.75
N VAL A 912 28.33 37.56 -21.95
CA VAL A 912 26.99 37.53 -21.32
C VAL A 912 26.79 36.23 -20.54
N HIS A 913 25.92 36.25 -19.53
CA HIS A 913 25.54 35.03 -18.81
C HIS A 913 24.48 34.25 -19.60
N PRO A 914 24.62 32.91 -19.75
CA PRO A 914 23.65 32.09 -20.48
C PRO A 914 22.25 32.18 -19.88
N GLY A 915 22.15 32.15 -18.54
CA GLY A 915 20.88 32.29 -17.82
C GLY A 915 20.19 33.64 -18.07
N LEU A 916 20.94 34.72 -18.32
CA LEU A 916 20.37 36.01 -18.67
C LEU A 916 19.78 35.98 -20.08
N LEU A 917 20.48 35.39 -21.07
CA LEU A 917 19.95 35.24 -22.43
C LEU A 917 18.70 34.36 -22.46
N LEU A 918 18.76 33.21 -21.77
CA LEU A 918 17.64 32.28 -21.61
C LEU A 918 16.42 32.95 -20.95
N GLY A 919 16.62 33.65 -19.83
CA GLY A 919 15.54 34.34 -19.13
C GLY A 919 14.98 35.52 -19.90
N THR A 920 15.84 36.32 -20.55
CA THR A 920 15.42 37.47 -21.37
C THR A 920 14.66 37.02 -22.61
N GLY A 921 15.12 35.95 -23.27
CA GLY A 921 14.43 35.39 -24.43
C GLY A 921 13.04 34.88 -24.08
N LEU A 922 12.91 34.11 -22.99
CA LEU A 922 11.61 33.65 -22.50
C LEU A 922 10.70 34.81 -22.08
N PHE A 923 11.25 35.80 -21.37
CA PHE A 923 10.51 36.99 -20.95
C PHE A 923 10.02 37.79 -22.15
N LEU A 924 10.83 37.92 -23.20
CA LEU A 924 10.45 38.59 -24.43
C LEU A 924 9.34 37.83 -25.17
N SER A 925 9.50 36.52 -25.38
CA SER A 925 8.48 35.68 -26.05
C SER A 925 7.14 35.68 -25.28
N ALA A 926 7.17 35.50 -23.96
CA ALA A 926 5.96 35.56 -23.13
C ALA A 926 5.38 36.98 -23.06
N GLY A 927 6.23 37.99 -23.02
CA GLY A 927 5.85 39.40 -23.02
C GLY A 927 5.13 39.81 -24.30
N VAL A 928 5.61 39.36 -25.47
CA VAL A 928 4.93 39.59 -26.76
C VAL A 928 3.53 38.97 -26.74
N GLY A 929 3.37 37.74 -26.25
CA GLY A 929 2.07 37.11 -26.10
C GLY A 929 1.12 37.83 -25.14
N LEU A 930 1.66 38.35 -24.02
CA LEU A 930 0.88 39.13 -23.04
C LEU A 930 0.48 40.49 -23.60
N VAL A 931 1.37 41.19 -24.29
CA VAL A 931 1.08 42.49 -24.92
C VAL A 931 0.02 42.31 -26.01
N ALA A 932 0.13 41.28 -26.85
CA ALA A 932 -0.89 40.95 -27.84
C ALA A 932 -2.27 40.70 -27.19
N PHE A 933 -2.31 39.97 -26.08
CA PHE A 933 -3.54 39.73 -25.32
C PHE A 933 -4.16 41.02 -24.77
N LEU A 934 -3.33 41.89 -24.20
CA LEU A 934 -3.81 43.16 -23.64
C LEU A 934 -4.35 44.11 -24.71
N LEU A 935 -3.81 44.06 -25.94
CA LEU A 935 -4.21 44.94 -27.04
C LEU A 935 -5.37 44.38 -27.88
N THR A 936 -5.38 43.08 -28.15
CA THR A 936 -6.32 42.45 -29.11
C THR A 936 -7.33 41.50 -28.46
N GLY A 937 -7.16 41.16 -27.18
CA GLY A 937 -7.94 40.14 -26.49
C GLY A 937 -7.50 38.69 -26.79
N ASN A 938 -6.60 38.50 -27.75
CA ASN A 938 -6.07 37.19 -28.14
C ASN A 938 -4.59 37.05 -27.76
N VAL A 939 -4.26 35.97 -27.03
CA VAL A 939 -2.87 35.68 -26.64
C VAL A 939 -2.08 35.23 -27.87
N LEU A 940 -0.87 35.79 -28.05
CA LEU A 940 0.03 35.49 -29.18
C LEU A 940 -0.55 35.83 -30.57
N GLY A 941 -1.50 36.76 -30.65
CA GLY A 941 -1.89 37.34 -31.94
C GLY A 941 -0.79 38.24 -32.52
N SER A 942 -0.60 38.20 -33.84
CA SER A 942 0.30 39.10 -34.56
C SER A 942 -0.45 40.20 -35.29
N ASP A 943 0.28 41.28 -35.58
CA ASP A 943 -0.20 42.45 -36.31
C ASP A 943 0.96 42.96 -37.18
N ALA A 944 0.64 43.63 -38.27
CA ALA A 944 1.62 44.08 -39.26
C ALA A 944 1.55 45.60 -39.46
N TYR A 945 2.73 46.23 -39.50
CA TYR A 945 2.89 47.67 -39.66
C TYR A 945 3.81 47.98 -40.85
N ASP A 946 3.30 48.74 -41.81
CA ASP A 946 4.10 49.27 -42.91
C ASP A 946 4.71 50.62 -42.51
N ILE A 947 6.04 50.65 -42.36
CA ILE A 947 6.78 51.84 -41.93
C ILE A 947 7.65 52.34 -43.08
N ALA A 948 7.40 53.57 -43.55
CA ALA A 948 8.24 54.23 -44.52
C ALA A 948 9.46 54.89 -43.84
N LEU A 949 10.65 54.32 -44.05
CA LEU A 949 11.90 54.87 -43.51
C LEU A 949 12.67 55.66 -44.58
N PRO A 950 13.12 56.89 -44.28
CA PRO A 950 13.94 57.66 -45.21
C PRO A 950 15.25 56.91 -45.49
N LEU A 951 15.62 56.77 -46.77
CA LEU A 951 16.74 56.02 -47.35
C LEU A 951 16.56 54.50 -47.52
N VAL A 952 15.65 53.85 -46.79
CA VAL A 952 15.50 52.38 -46.81
C VAL A 952 14.27 51.91 -47.59
N GLY A 953 13.23 52.75 -47.69
CA GLY A 953 11.97 52.43 -48.35
C GLY A 953 10.88 51.99 -47.36
N GLU A 954 9.83 51.36 -47.87
CA GLU A 954 8.76 50.77 -47.04
C GLU A 954 9.23 49.44 -46.42
N ILE A 955 9.13 49.34 -45.10
CA ILE A 955 9.44 48.14 -44.34
C ILE A 955 8.15 47.57 -43.75
N HIS A 956 7.85 46.32 -44.10
CA HIS A 956 6.76 45.54 -43.52
C HIS A 956 7.24 44.87 -42.23
N LEU A 957 6.77 45.34 -41.07
CA LEU A 957 7.15 44.85 -39.76
C LEU A 957 6.00 44.09 -39.11
N VAL A 958 6.18 42.80 -38.86
CA VAL A 958 5.22 41.95 -38.15
C VAL A 958 5.65 41.76 -36.70
N THR A 959 4.72 41.87 -35.75
CA THR A 959 5.01 41.78 -34.32
C THR A 959 5.58 40.42 -33.88
N SER A 960 5.34 39.35 -34.66
CA SER A 960 5.92 38.02 -34.41
C SER A 960 7.43 37.97 -34.55
N LEU A 961 8.06 38.96 -35.21
CA LEU A 961 9.51 39.12 -35.21
C LEU A 961 10.08 39.24 -33.78
N PHE A 962 9.39 39.93 -32.86
CA PHE A 962 9.83 40.05 -31.47
C PHE A 962 9.75 38.72 -30.73
N PHE A 963 8.77 37.88 -31.06
CA PHE A 963 8.68 36.52 -30.55
C PHE A 963 9.86 35.68 -31.05
N ASP A 964 10.18 35.79 -32.35
CA ASP A 964 11.35 35.15 -32.98
C ASP A 964 12.69 35.60 -32.38
N VAL A 965 12.83 36.88 -32.04
CA VAL A 965 13.99 37.40 -31.29
C VAL A 965 14.09 36.74 -29.91
N GLY A 966 12.96 36.53 -29.23
CA GLY A 966 12.92 35.81 -27.95
C GLY A 966 13.42 34.37 -28.10
N VAL A 967 12.91 33.63 -29.10
CA VAL A 967 13.36 32.26 -29.44
C VAL A 967 14.86 32.24 -29.76
N PHE A 968 15.33 33.18 -30.59
CA PHE A 968 16.73 33.34 -30.94
C PHE A 968 17.62 33.46 -29.69
N LEU A 969 17.25 34.33 -28.73
CA LEU A 969 18.00 34.52 -27.50
C LEU A 969 18.03 33.24 -26.63
N VAL A 970 16.92 32.50 -26.55
CA VAL A 970 16.87 31.22 -25.83
C VAL A 970 17.82 30.21 -26.44
N VAL A 971 17.81 30.05 -27.77
CA VAL A 971 18.67 29.07 -28.46
C VAL A 971 20.16 29.43 -28.32
N VAL A 972 20.52 30.71 -28.48
CA VAL A 972 21.90 31.17 -28.26
C VAL A 972 22.33 30.94 -26.81
N GLY A 973 21.45 31.27 -25.86
CA GLY A 973 21.66 31.04 -24.44
C GLY A 973 21.90 29.56 -24.10
N LEU A 974 21.11 28.65 -24.66
CA LEU A 974 21.26 27.19 -24.50
C LEU A 974 22.62 26.71 -25.00
N VAL A 975 23.01 27.08 -26.23
CA VAL A 975 24.29 26.62 -26.80
C VAL A 975 25.48 27.16 -26.00
N LEU A 976 25.41 28.42 -25.57
CA LEU A 976 26.42 29.03 -24.71
C LEU A 976 26.51 28.31 -23.35
N ASP A 977 25.37 27.94 -22.77
CA ASP A 977 25.31 27.20 -21.51
C ASP A 977 25.92 25.80 -21.64
N ILE A 978 25.57 25.06 -22.70
CA ILE A 978 26.14 23.75 -23.03
C ILE A 978 27.67 23.83 -23.18
N LEU A 979 28.18 24.82 -23.91
CA LEU A 979 29.63 24.97 -24.12
C LEU A 979 30.39 25.30 -22.83
N ARG A 980 29.80 26.11 -21.96
CA ARG A 980 30.41 26.46 -20.67
C ARG A 980 30.32 25.31 -19.67
N THR A 981 29.17 24.66 -19.55
CA THR A 981 28.94 23.55 -18.62
C THR A 981 29.73 22.31 -19.00
N LEU A 982 29.64 21.86 -20.26
CA LEU A 982 30.31 20.65 -20.72
C LEU A 982 31.74 20.93 -21.18
N GLY A 983 31.95 21.93 -22.04
CA GLY A 983 33.28 22.19 -22.60
C GLY A 983 34.28 22.68 -21.55
N ALA A 984 33.99 23.83 -20.94
CA ALA A 984 34.96 24.49 -20.05
C ALA A 984 35.26 23.69 -18.77
N GLU A 985 34.29 22.99 -18.19
CA GLU A 985 34.53 22.17 -16.98
C GLU A 985 35.26 20.86 -17.33
N ILE A 986 34.99 20.24 -18.49
CA ILE A 986 35.80 19.11 -18.98
C ILE A 986 37.26 19.52 -19.14
N ASP A 987 37.52 20.71 -19.71
CA ASP A 987 38.87 21.26 -19.86
C ASP A 987 39.54 21.50 -18.48
N ARG A 988 38.82 22.09 -17.51
CA ARG A 988 39.33 22.29 -16.14
C ARG A 988 39.68 20.98 -15.45
N HIS A 989 38.79 20.00 -15.53
CA HIS A 989 39.06 18.68 -14.98
C HIS A 989 40.26 18.01 -15.66
N ALA A 990 40.55 18.34 -16.92
CA ALA A 990 41.63 17.70 -17.69
C ALA A 990 42.97 18.32 -17.30
N GLU A 991 42.98 19.63 -17.12
CA GLU A 991 44.11 20.38 -16.55
C GLU A 991 44.40 19.94 -15.11
N ARG A 992 43.38 19.77 -14.26
CA ARG A 992 43.53 19.25 -12.88
C ARG A 992 44.14 17.85 -12.84
N ALA A 993 43.62 16.93 -13.65
CA ALA A 993 44.15 15.57 -13.76
C ALA A 993 45.59 15.55 -14.29
N ALA A 994 45.92 16.40 -15.27
CA ALA A 994 47.29 16.53 -15.80
C ALA A 994 48.27 17.16 -14.79
N ALA A 995 47.76 18.01 -13.88
CA ALA A 995 48.52 18.61 -12.80
C ALA A 995 48.75 17.66 -11.60
N GLY A 996 48.29 16.41 -11.67
CA GLY A 996 48.47 15.42 -10.60
C GLY A 996 47.72 15.72 -9.30
N ARG A 997 46.80 16.68 -9.30
CA ARG A 997 45.98 17.03 -8.13
C ARG A 997 44.75 16.15 -8.10
N GLU A 998 44.64 15.29 -7.09
CA GLU A 998 43.39 14.55 -6.86
C GLU A 998 42.23 15.52 -6.59
N PRO A 999 41.00 15.15 -6.95
CA PRO A 999 39.83 15.97 -6.67
C PRO A 999 39.52 15.99 -5.16
N GLY A 1000 40.27 16.79 -4.40
CA GLY A 1000 40.10 16.93 -2.95
C GLY A 1000 41.04 17.91 -2.23
N GLU A 1001 42.15 18.36 -2.82
CA GLU A 1001 43.24 18.98 -2.04
C GLU A 1001 43.27 20.53 -1.94
N ASP A 1002 42.41 21.28 -2.64
CA ASP A 1002 42.33 22.73 -2.49
C ASP A 1002 41.12 23.13 -1.62
N THR A 1003 41.23 22.94 -0.31
CA THR A 1003 40.37 23.61 0.69
C THR A 1003 41.14 24.77 1.32
N GLY A 1004 40.59 25.99 1.21
CA GLY A 1004 40.95 27.09 2.11
C GLY A 1004 39.82 28.13 2.16
N PRO A 1005 39.72 28.96 3.22
CA PRO A 1005 40.18 28.79 4.59
C PRO A 1005 38.98 28.67 5.55
N PHE A 1006 38.82 27.53 6.21
CA PHE A 1006 38.22 27.50 7.55
C PHE A 1006 39.27 26.82 8.41
N GLU A 1007 39.97 27.64 9.19
CA GLU A 1007 40.85 27.18 10.25
C GLU A 1007 40.11 26.16 11.12
N ALA A 1008 40.79 25.04 11.35
CA ALA A 1008 40.47 24.14 12.43
C ALA A 1008 40.51 24.94 13.74
N MET A 1009 39.34 25.17 14.33
CA MET A 1009 39.24 25.56 15.72
C MET A 1009 39.68 24.33 16.53
N GLU A 1010 40.83 24.44 17.20
CA GLU A 1010 41.33 23.44 18.16
C GLU A 1010 40.24 23.10 19.20
N PRO A 1011 40.03 21.82 19.52
CA PRO A 1011 39.28 21.44 20.71
C PRO A 1011 40.27 21.24 21.85
N ASP A 1012 40.52 22.27 22.65
CA ASP A 1012 41.03 22.07 24.01
C ASP A 1012 40.33 22.99 25.01
N SER A 1013 39.98 22.39 26.15
CA SER A 1013 39.50 23.00 27.40
C SER A 1013 38.01 23.39 27.53
N ILE A 1014 37.13 22.43 27.83
CA ILE A 1014 36.23 22.55 29.00
C ILE A 1014 36.19 21.20 29.72
N GLY A 1015 36.63 21.20 30.97
CA GLY A 1015 36.75 20.01 31.79
C GLY A 1015 35.46 19.52 32.45
N GLY A 1016 35.57 18.32 33.00
CA GLY A 1016 35.04 17.96 34.32
C GLY A 1016 33.57 17.56 34.40
N GLY A 1017 33.31 16.27 34.62
CA GLY A 1017 32.05 15.81 35.21
C GLY A 1017 31.76 14.33 35.03
N ARG A 1018 32.14 13.54 36.05
CA ARG A 1018 31.74 12.12 36.23
C ARG A 1018 30.21 11.92 36.08
N ARG A 1019 29.79 10.95 35.26
CA ARG A 1019 28.95 9.79 35.64
C ARG A 1019 28.68 8.88 34.46
#